data_AF-A0A165XWJ1-F1
#
_entry.id   AF-A0A165XWJ1-F1
#
_cell.length_a   1.000
_cell.length_b   1.000
_cell.length_c   1.000
_cell.angle_alpha   90.00
_cell.angle_beta   90.00
_cell.angle_gamma   90.00
#
_symmetry.space_group_name_H-M   'P 1'
#
loop_
_entity.id
_entity.type
_entity.pdbx_description
1 polymer ?
#
loop_
_entity_poly.entity_id
_entity_poly.type
_entity_poly.pdbx_seq_one_letter_code
_entity_poly.pdbx_strand_id
1 'polypeptide(L)'
;MTRPQTPHNTRGNANRNSAFYLLWVIMFALGLSIPTQSQNPAPPSQRVSPAPYTLQQKDEYYISLLKDRQDSQSLLQSTWRGYRSYPLLDLAYRLLAEGRSEDALKELDELLKQDPDHLVARWQKIQLLIGLNRPIAAIDQLEILQSQAPAFSRGYLSLGHLQMLTGEYAEAFDDFRLAIETGKLLPSNREEALAGAAEAAIKLGKTKEALHALNILRELGAATPRQRLIRADLLRNFNQLEEARSEWDELSKLDNAPRTQRTAILNEAFLFLAQGKDEEAYRLLLRGEMNGLFTGRQSSALEQRTFARALAASALNSGHLDELLTFLNPGRIDQLGLSTRVQLAYALVKKGSSAEAEMALLTADGRILDTKASGPEEAANYYLALADIAIRAGDDTRAVTAGRLLIKLTRSPEYGLQLSMLALNNGWETQAINALVELRAITQFTDQQKSPEAWVELLQTLSDLARRAGDLDLANQVLKEAETLMPNWRITAKRGQVALLSNHHRIASAVLQDALARAQRARADGAFNENDKKAYARLLFDLAAVSATNEDWTSTLDYLIADWKLQPDPALVLPAYLMLKESTAEGITARMWLNYVFSYTNTANLSEESKDMFAMAFLSLARLLKTEGQLQEAVKMYRQSLRLAPTAETRLEAAYLALELNHPKRALMLLQQLDQTKNTDAILAIRCEAYRVLDRNLEALTCAQQELQAQPMNADKHLTLASLYLRLGDKEKAREELQQAYELSPNLATASQLGFLYQELGEYEVAEDWFLESFEEHDDQSAGMALLYLNLRQMDYDEAAHLLAKLDVSKLSQEQMAGYYAARAQLTLHQGNQSPEALASALVDLRKARSIASTPDIRFSVVQVLFQLDQLEEAEAEYEKLPPADLKNPATLALGGYLARAQGDNDLAVTRFETSLEEKPDQANLQEDLAYTYLAAFENKKAAELFRKRIDVLHQHQRDIYEQDKLERFQRQLRILEIPISFLFFDGASPSRQDEEEFAGAILGIPSSSPFGSLEVAWRPPVIGYQNGRVFEIIARAQWLNQRYSFRPDPDTYQTIVGLRFKPFMTQNLKIGLERFFKGGSITEDNWLGRVLWSFTRGNDFLPLYDFYSGEPIDKEPYISLYLEGGRFFEKEKTILFYGDGRLGYTFRLDPNLILSPFAYSIGSGNWNSQTSAVAIEAGLGASLKWRGWYTEAYGDLLQLEVFGRVGHEVLNTDDSETSRVLLGLQANF
;
A
#
# COMPACT_ATOMS: atom_id res chain seq x y z
N MET A 1 -40.05 -49.53 -53.14
CA MET A 1 -39.66 -48.15 -53.51
C MET A 1 -38.79 -47.59 -52.41
N THR A 2 -37.73 -46.89 -52.82
CA THR A 2 -36.90 -45.93 -52.05
C THR A 2 -36.15 -46.43 -50.81
N ARG A 3 -34.93 -46.90 -51.11
CA ARG A 3 -33.61 -46.56 -50.54
C ARG A 3 -33.48 -46.09 -49.07
N PRO A 4 -32.66 -46.79 -48.28
CA PRO A 4 -32.10 -46.35 -47.00
C PRO A 4 -30.70 -45.74 -47.16
N GLN A 5 -30.17 -45.06 -46.13
CA GLN A 5 -28.93 -45.50 -45.46
C GLN A 5 -28.58 -44.68 -44.21
N THR A 6 -28.11 -45.45 -43.24
CA THR A 6 -27.74 -45.21 -41.84
C THR A 6 -26.31 -44.68 -41.67
N PRO A 7 -25.88 -44.34 -40.43
CA PRO A 7 -24.69 -43.56 -40.11
C PRO A 7 -23.46 -44.43 -39.81
N HIS A 8 -22.24 -43.91 -40.02
CA HIS A 8 -21.00 -44.28 -39.31
C HIS A 8 -19.74 -43.51 -39.76
N ASN A 9 -18.85 -43.24 -38.79
CA ASN A 9 -17.39 -43.44 -38.79
C ASN A 9 -16.38 -42.42 -39.38
N THR A 10 -15.47 -42.00 -38.47
CA THR A 10 -13.99 -42.07 -38.49
C THR A 10 -13.17 -41.66 -39.73
N ARG A 11 -12.01 -41.04 -39.41
CA ARG A 11 -10.73 -40.98 -40.14
C ARG A 11 -10.67 -40.09 -41.40
N GLY A 12 -9.79 -39.09 -41.32
CA GLY A 12 -8.62 -38.99 -42.19
C GLY A 12 -8.80 -38.37 -43.57
N ASN A 13 -8.25 -37.16 -43.73
CA ASN A 13 -7.55 -36.70 -44.93
C ASN A 13 -6.60 -35.59 -44.45
N ALA A 14 -5.33 -35.87 -44.11
CA ALA A 14 -4.24 -36.30 -44.99
C ALA A 14 -4.02 -35.34 -46.18
N ASN A 15 -3.07 -34.42 -45.95
CA ASN A 15 -2.11 -33.86 -46.89
C ASN A 15 -2.37 -34.11 -48.38
N ARG A 16 -2.90 -33.08 -49.04
CA ARG A 16 -2.52 -32.74 -50.42
C ARG A 16 -1.95 -31.34 -50.40
N ASN A 17 -0.63 -31.23 -50.24
CA ASN A 17 0.23 -30.14 -50.75
C ASN A 17 1.72 -30.28 -50.38
N SER A 18 2.18 -31.48 -50.01
CA SER A 18 3.60 -31.75 -49.72
C SER A 18 4.53 -31.72 -50.95
N ALA A 19 3.98 -31.72 -52.17
CA ALA A 19 4.78 -31.56 -53.40
C ALA A 19 5.05 -30.08 -53.79
N PHE A 20 4.27 -29.12 -53.26
CA PHE A 20 4.41 -27.70 -53.61
C PHE A 20 5.43 -26.98 -52.72
N TYR A 21 5.66 -27.45 -51.49
CA TYR A 21 6.64 -26.88 -50.57
C TYR A 21 8.09 -27.23 -50.91
N LEU A 22 8.35 -28.40 -51.52
CA LEU A 22 9.72 -28.80 -51.91
C LEU A 22 10.28 -27.96 -53.06
N LEU A 23 9.41 -27.49 -53.97
CA LEU A 23 9.77 -26.56 -55.05
C LEU A 23 9.92 -25.12 -54.55
N TRP A 24 9.22 -24.77 -53.46
CA TRP A 24 9.29 -23.45 -52.82
C TRP A 24 10.60 -23.22 -52.07
N VAL A 25 11.18 -24.27 -51.45
CA VAL A 25 12.47 -24.21 -50.75
C VAL A 25 13.65 -24.06 -51.73
N ILE A 26 13.54 -24.60 -52.95
CA ILE A 26 14.58 -24.46 -54.00
C ILE A 26 14.59 -23.03 -54.58
N MET A 27 13.43 -22.37 -54.70
CA MET A 27 13.37 -21.00 -55.22
C MET A 27 13.89 -19.94 -54.24
N PHE A 28 13.90 -20.23 -52.93
CA PHE A 28 14.45 -19.31 -51.92
C PHE A 28 15.99 -19.29 -51.90
N ALA A 29 16.65 -20.34 -52.42
CA ALA A 29 18.11 -20.42 -52.53
C ALA A 29 18.70 -19.53 -53.65
N LEU A 30 17.88 -18.85 -54.47
CA LEU A 30 18.32 -18.08 -55.65
C LEU A 30 18.02 -16.57 -55.60
N GLY A 31 17.56 -16.02 -54.48
CA GLY A 31 17.67 -14.57 -54.20
C GLY A 31 16.91 -13.61 -55.14
N LEU A 32 15.59 -13.71 -55.25
CA LEU A 32 14.74 -12.69 -55.90
C LEU A 32 13.58 -12.27 -54.98
N SER A 33 13.56 -11.00 -54.58
CA SER A 33 12.43 -10.27 -53.95
C SER A 33 11.44 -9.78 -55.05
N ILE A 34 10.14 -9.50 -54.88
CA ILE A 34 9.36 -8.66 -53.93
C ILE A 34 7.83 -9.07 -54.05
N PRO A 35 6.82 -8.28 -53.59
CA PRO A 35 5.96 -8.44 -52.39
C PRO A 35 4.56 -9.02 -52.67
N THR A 36 3.79 -9.39 -51.63
CA THR A 36 2.32 -9.40 -51.74
C THR A 36 1.58 -8.86 -50.52
N GLN A 37 0.49 -8.19 -50.88
CA GLN A 37 -0.48 -7.41 -50.13
C GLN A 37 -1.26 -8.15 -49.05
N SER A 38 -1.69 -7.32 -48.10
CA SER A 38 -2.76 -7.44 -47.12
C SER A 38 -4.00 -8.24 -47.53
N GLN A 39 -4.47 -9.09 -46.61
CA GLN A 39 -5.90 -9.32 -46.38
C GLN A 39 -6.23 -9.19 -44.89
N ASN A 40 -7.40 -8.62 -44.64
CA ASN A 40 -7.92 -8.05 -43.40
C ASN A 40 -8.10 -9.03 -42.22
N PRO A 41 -8.16 -8.51 -40.97
CA PRO A 41 -8.18 -9.30 -39.75
C PRO A 41 -9.57 -9.85 -39.41
N ALA A 42 -9.57 -11.04 -38.79
CA ALA A 42 -10.70 -11.61 -38.06
C ALA A 42 -11.06 -10.74 -36.83
N PRO A 43 -12.32 -10.80 -36.32
CA PRO A 43 -12.76 -9.95 -35.22
C PRO A 43 -12.02 -10.26 -33.91
N PRO A 44 -11.84 -9.27 -33.02
CA PRO A 44 -10.98 -9.41 -31.85
C PRO A 44 -11.62 -10.34 -30.81
N SER A 45 -11.08 -11.54 -30.68
CA SER A 45 -11.14 -12.28 -29.42
C SER A 45 -10.36 -11.48 -28.38
N GLN A 46 -10.97 -11.25 -27.21
CA GLN A 46 -10.37 -10.55 -26.08
C GLN A 46 -8.92 -11.03 -25.86
N ARG A 47 -7.95 -10.16 -26.14
CA ARG A 47 -6.56 -10.37 -25.77
C ARG A 47 -6.50 -10.32 -24.25
N VAL A 48 -6.31 -11.48 -23.63
CA VAL A 48 -5.68 -11.53 -22.32
C VAL A 48 -4.27 -11.00 -22.54
N SER A 49 -3.95 -9.85 -21.96
CA SER A 49 -2.58 -9.32 -21.99
C SER A 49 -1.66 -10.37 -21.36
N PRO A 50 -0.55 -10.77 -22.01
CA PRO A 50 0.42 -11.64 -21.37
C PRO A 50 0.90 -10.96 -20.09
N ALA A 51 1.15 -11.76 -19.05
CA ALA A 51 1.68 -11.24 -17.79
C ALA A 51 2.94 -10.39 -18.06
N PRO A 52 3.11 -9.25 -17.37
CA PRO A 52 4.29 -8.41 -17.56
C PRO A 52 5.56 -9.21 -17.27
N TYR A 53 6.55 -9.12 -18.15
CA TYR A 53 7.85 -9.76 -17.95
C TYR A 53 8.40 -9.38 -16.58
N THR A 54 8.72 -10.37 -15.75
CA THR A 54 9.46 -10.12 -14.50
C THR A 54 10.85 -9.53 -14.83
N LEU A 55 11.51 -8.92 -13.86
CA LEU A 55 12.83 -8.32 -14.06
C LEU A 55 13.83 -9.34 -14.65
N GLN A 56 13.82 -10.56 -14.10
CA GLN A 56 14.64 -11.67 -14.56
C GLN A 56 14.31 -12.05 -16.02
N GLN A 57 13.03 -12.05 -16.38
CA GLN A 57 12.59 -12.35 -17.74
C GLN A 57 13.05 -11.28 -18.75
N LYS A 58 13.05 -10.00 -18.36
CA LYS A 58 13.57 -8.90 -19.18
C LYS A 58 15.08 -8.99 -19.35
N ASP A 59 15.80 -9.34 -18.28
CA ASP A 59 17.26 -9.50 -18.35
C ASP A 59 17.66 -10.67 -19.25
N GLU A 60 16.98 -11.81 -19.13
CA GLU A 60 17.17 -12.96 -20.02
C GLU A 60 16.89 -12.61 -21.49
N TYR A 61 15.87 -11.78 -21.78
CA TYR A 61 15.59 -11.27 -23.13
C TYR A 61 16.78 -10.54 -23.73
N TYR A 62 17.26 -9.51 -23.04
CA TYR A 62 18.28 -8.62 -23.58
C TYR A 62 19.65 -9.29 -23.62
N ILE A 63 19.95 -10.16 -22.66
CA ILE A 63 21.11 -11.04 -22.72
C ILE A 63 21.02 -11.95 -23.95
N SER A 64 19.84 -12.50 -24.27
CA SER A 64 19.66 -13.35 -25.45
C SER A 64 19.92 -12.59 -26.76
N LEU A 65 19.50 -11.32 -26.88
CA LEU A 65 19.76 -10.50 -28.06
C LEU A 65 21.24 -10.16 -28.23
N LEU A 66 21.92 -9.85 -27.12
CA LEU A 66 23.37 -9.63 -27.13
C LEU A 66 24.12 -10.91 -27.45
N LYS A 67 23.64 -12.04 -26.94
CA LYS A 67 24.20 -13.36 -27.23
C LYS A 67 24.00 -13.73 -28.70
N ASP A 68 22.81 -13.56 -29.26
CA ASP A 68 22.53 -13.80 -30.69
C ASP A 68 23.43 -12.94 -31.59
N ARG A 69 23.69 -11.68 -31.21
CA ARG A 69 24.60 -10.79 -31.93
C ARG A 69 26.09 -11.13 -31.70
N GLN A 70 26.46 -11.49 -30.49
CA GLN A 70 27.82 -11.92 -30.16
C GLN A 70 28.15 -13.23 -30.90
N ASP A 71 27.14 -14.08 -31.03
CA ASP A 71 27.18 -15.41 -31.64
C ASP A 71 26.85 -15.36 -33.14
N SER A 72 26.47 -14.18 -33.69
CA SER A 72 26.31 -13.96 -35.14
C SER A 72 27.65 -13.94 -35.89
N GLN A 73 28.76 -14.05 -35.17
CA GLN A 73 30.05 -14.42 -35.73
C GLN A 73 30.07 -15.91 -36.11
N SER A 74 31.20 -16.43 -36.60
CA SER A 74 31.36 -17.87 -36.82
C SER A 74 30.95 -18.66 -35.57
N LEU A 75 30.09 -19.68 -35.72
CA LEU A 75 29.64 -20.47 -34.58
C LEU A 75 30.82 -21.09 -33.80
N LEU A 76 31.91 -21.46 -34.48
CA LEU A 76 33.14 -21.93 -33.81
C LEU A 76 33.73 -20.87 -32.87
N GLN A 77 33.73 -19.60 -33.30
CA GLN A 77 34.20 -18.49 -32.50
C GLN A 77 33.26 -18.22 -31.32
N SER A 78 31.95 -18.31 -31.53
CA SER A 78 30.95 -18.18 -30.45
C SER A 78 31.08 -19.28 -29.38
N THR A 79 31.29 -20.53 -29.82
CA THR A 79 31.40 -21.69 -28.94
C THR A 79 32.72 -21.66 -28.16
N TRP A 80 33.82 -21.29 -28.83
CA TRP A 80 35.13 -21.14 -28.20
C TRP A 80 35.18 -19.95 -27.22
N ARG A 81 34.56 -18.82 -27.57
CA ARG A 81 34.37 -17.66 -26.69
C ARG A 81 33.59 -18.06 -25.44
N GLY A 82 32.46 -18.76 -25.61
CA GLY A 82 31.66 -19.29 -24.51
C GLY A 82 32.44 -20.20 -23.59
N TYR A 83 33.31 -21.08 -24.13
CA TYR A 83 34.15 -21.96 -23.32
C TYR A 83 35.22 -21.21 -22.51
N ARG A 84 35.85 -20.17 -23.10
CA ARG A 84 36.86 -19.35 -22.41
C ARG A 84 36.27 -18.43 -21.35
N SER A 85 35.11 -17.84 -21.62
CA SER A 85 34.48 -16.91 -20.70
C SER A 85 33.69 -17.59 -19.58
N TYR A 86 33.31 -18.87 -19.75
CA TYR A 86 32.48 -19.60 -18.79
C TYR A 86 33.03 -19.57 -17.35
N PRO A 87 34.30 -19.86 -17.04
CA PRO A 87 34.78 -19.89 -15.66
C PRO A 87 34.72 -18.53 -14.95
N LEU A 88 35.07 -17.45 -15.67
CA LEU A 88 35.09 -16.08 -15.13
C LEU A 88 33.67 -15.51 -15.01
N LEU A 89 32.81 -15.80 -15.99
CA LEU A 89 31.42 -15.36 -15.97
C LEU A 89 30.61 -16.13 -14.91
N ASP A 90 30.83 -17.44 -14.77
CA ASP A 90 30.26 -18.28 -13.71
C ASP A 90 30.71 -17.81 -12.32
N LEU A 91 32.00 -17.51 -12.15
CA LEU A 91 32.51 -16.96 -10.90
C LEU A 91 31.91 -15.59 -10.60
N ALA A 92 31.83 -14.68 -11.59
CA ALA A 92 31.17 -13.39 -11.43
C ALA A 92 29.71 -13.55 -11.01
N TYR A 93 28.97 -14.50 -11.60
CA TYR A 93 27.58 -14.78 -11.21
C TYR A 93 27.46 -15.40 -9.81
N ARG A 94 28.34 -16.32 -9.43
CA ARG A 94 28.38 -16.84 -8.06
C ARG A 94 28.69 -15.74 -7.04
N LEU A 95 29.67 -14.88 -7.33
CA LEU A 95 29.99 -13.73 -6.49
C LEU A 95 28.82 -12.74 -6.38
N LEU A 96 28.06 -12.52 -7.46
CA LEU A 96 26.83 -11.70 -7.41
C LEU A 96 25.73 -12.37 -6.59
N ALA A 97 25.55 -13.68 -6.70
CA ALA A 97 24.62 -14.44 -5.87
C ALA A 97 25.02 -14.44 -4.38
N GLU A 98 26.32 -14.34 -4.09
CA GLU A 98 26.90 -14.15 -2.75
C GLU A 98 26.86 -12.67 -2.29
N GLY A 99 26.31 -11.73 -3.07
CA GLY A 99 26.23 -10.30 -2.75
C GLY A 99 27.55 -9.52 -2.85
N ARG A 100 28.62 -10.13 -3.38
CA ARG A 100 29.97 -9.58 -3.48
C ARG A 100 30.19 -8.78 -4.76
N SER A 101 29.44 -7.69 -4.92
CA SER A 101 29.39 -6.88 -6.14
C SER A 101 30.74 -6.30 -6.61
N GLU A 102 31.62 -5.87 -5.72
CA GLU A 102 32.95 -5.34 -6.12
C GLU A 102 33.90 -6.43 -6.62
N ASP A 103 33.80 -7.66 -6.08
CA ASP A 103 34.62 -8.77 -6.54
C ASP A 103 34.11 -9.32 -7.87
N ALA A 104 32.78 -9.39 -8.05
CA ALA A 104 32.19 -9.70 -9.35
C ALA A 104 32.60 -8.69 -10.44
N LEU A 105 32.70 -7.40 -10.09
CA LEU A 105 33.17 -6.36 -11.02
C LEU A 105 34.62 -6.61 -11.46
N LYS A 106 35.51 -7.05 -10.55
CA LYS A 106 36.90 -7.41 -10.88
C LYS A 106 36.97 -8.61 -11.81
N GLU A 107 36.16 -9.64 -11.59
CA GLU A 107 36.11 -10.83 -12.46
C GLU A 107 35.60 -10.48 -13.87
N LEU A 108 34.61 -9.58 -13.97
CA LEU A 108 34.14 -9.06 -15.25
C LEU A 108 35.19 -8.19 -15.95
N ASP A 109 35.96 -7.39 -15.20
CA ASP A 109 37.09 -6.63 -15.74
C ASP A 109 38.18 -7.55 -16.28
N GLU A 110 38.51 -8.63 -15.57
CA GLU A 110 39.51 -9.60 -16.02
C GLU A 110 39.05 -10.35 -17.28
N LEU A 111 37.76 -10.70 -17.35
CA LEU A 111 37.15 -11.28 -18.55
C LEU A 111 37.24 -10.31 -19.73
N LEU A 112 36.89 -9.02 -19.54
CA LEU A 112 36.92 -8.02 -20.61
C LEU A 112 38.34 -7.59 -21.02
N LYS A 113 39.36 -7.81 -20.18
CA LYS A 113 40.77 -7.71 -20.61
C LYS A 113 41.15 -8.83 -21.58
N GLN A 114 40.64 -10.04 -21.34
CA GLN A 114 40.92 -11.22 -22.17
C GLN A 114 40.10 -11.22 -23.46
N ASP A 115 38.85 -10.77 -23.40
CA ASP A 115 37.94 -10.64 -24.55
C ASP A 115 37.20 -9.28 -24.50
N PRO A 116 37.81 -8.22 -25.05
CA PRO A 116 37.22 -6.88 -25.07
C PRO A 116 35.89 -6.78 -25.85
N ASP A 117 35.60 -7.74 -26.72
CA ASP A 117 34.39 -7.77 -27.55
C ASP A 117 33.27 -8.63 -26.95
N HIS A 118 33.40 -9.08 -25.70
CA HIS A 118 32.40 -9.91 -25.03
C HIS A 118 31.18 -9.08 -24.58
N LEU A 119 30.21 -8.93 -25.49
CA LEU A 119 28.99 -8.14 -25.31
C LEU A 119 28.20 -8.49 -24.03
N VAL A 120 28.03 -9.77 -23.71
CA VAL A 120 27.23 -10.18 -22.53
C VAL A 120 27.91 -9.78 -21.21
N ALA A 121 29.21 -10.06 -21.05
CA ALA A 121 29.97 -9.65 -19.88
C ALA A 121 30.04 -8.12 -19.74
N ARG A 122 30.18 -7.40 -20.86
CA ARG A 122 30.12 -5.94 -20.89
C ARG A 122 28.76 -5.42 -20.41
N TRP A 123 27.66 -6.02 -20.87
CA TRP A 123 26.32 -5.69 -20.39
C TRP A 123 26.13 -5.96 -18.90
N GLN A 124 26.61 -7.10 -18.39
CA GLN A 124 26.58 -7.42 -16.96
C GLN A 124 27.38 -6.41 -16.13
N LYS A 125 28.56 -6.02 -16.62
CA LYS A 125 29.37 -4.98 -16.00
C LYS A 125 28.64 -3.64 -15.97
N ILE A 126 27.97 -3.25 -17.05
CA ILE A 126 27.16 -2.02 -17.12
C ILE A 126 26.05 -2.05 -16.05
N GLN A 127 25.28 -3.14 -15.98
CA GLN A 127 24.19 -3.26 -14.99
C GLN A 127 24.73 -3.18 -13.56
N LEU A 128 25.86 -3.83 -13.30
CA LEU A 128 26.54 -3.78 -12.00
C LEU A 128 27.04 -2.37 -11.65
N LEU A 129 27.62 -1.65 -12.61
CA LEU A 129 28.06 -0.26 -12.42
C LEU A 129 26.89 0.69 -12.16
N ILE A 130 25.75 0.48 -12.83
CA ILE A 130 24.51 1.21 -12.56
C ILE A 130 24.03 0.91 -11.12
N GLY A 131 23.99 -0.36 -10.72
CA GLY A 131 23.61 -0.77 -9.35
C GLY A 131 24.54 -0.24 -8.26
N LEU A 132 25.84 -0.10 -8.55
CA LEU A 132 26.84 0.51 -7.66
C LEU A 132 26.84 2.05 -7.70
N ASN A 133 25.89 2.67 -8.41
CA ASN A 133 25.77 4.12 -8.58
C ASN A 133 27.03 4.80 -9.15
N ARG A 134 27.64 4.19 -10.19
CA ARG A 134 28.80 4.70 -10.92
C ARG A 134 28.44 5.08 -12.38
N PRO A 135 27.63 6.15 -12.59
CA PRO A 135 27.00 6.44 -13.88
C PRO A 135 27.99 6.77 -15.01
N ILE A 136 29.08 7.49 -14.72
CA ILE A 136 30.07 7.86 -15.74
C ILE A 136 30.77 6.60 -16.29
N ALA A 137 31.22 5.71 -15.42
CA ALA A 137 31.83 4.45 -15.83
C ALA A 137 30.85 3.54 -16.59
N ALA A 138 29.55 3.58 -16.24
CA ALA A 138 28.52 2.86 -16.97
C ALA A 138 28.29 3.43 -18.38
N ILE A 139 28.26 4.75 -18.54
CA ILE A 139 28.19 5.44 -19.83
C ILE A 139 29.37 5.04 -20.71
N ASP A 140 30.61 5.11 -20.19
CA ASP A 140 31.82 4.72 -20.95
C ASP A 140 31.71 3.27 -21.48
N GLN A 141 31.24 2.34 -20.65
CA GLN A 141 31.08 0.95 -21.08
C GLN A 141 29.92 0.77 -22.06
N LEU A 142 28.83 1.53 -21.92
CA LEU A 142 27.68 1.52 -22.83
C LEU A 142 28.03 2.07 -24.20
N GLU A 143 28.80 3.16 -24.30
CA GLU A 143 29.26 3.70 -25.58
C GLU A 143 30.12 2.66 -26.33
N ILE A 144 31.00 1.96 -25.61
CA ILE A 144 31.77 0.85 -26.19
C ILE A 144 30.82 -0.28 -26.64
N LEU A 145 29.84 -0.66 -25.82
CA LEU A 145 28.85 -1.69 -26.19
C LEU A 145 28.10 -1.28 -27.46
N GLN A 146 27.69 -0.01 -27.60
CA GLN A 146 26.97 0.48 -28.78
C GLN A 146 27.84 0.62 -30.02
N SER A 147 29.14 0.86 -29.85
CA SER A 147 30.08 0.79 -30.98
C SER A 147 30.19 -0.63 -31.55
N GLN A 148 30.10 -1.65 -30.68
CA GLN A 148 30.17 -3.07 -31.05
C GLN A 148 28.78 -3.62 -31.46
N ALA A 149 27.72 -3.10 -30.86
CA ALA A 149 26.34 -3.56 -31.01
C ALA A 149 25.32 -2.46 -31.36
N PRO A 150 25.48 -1.70 -32.47
CA PRO A 150 24.64 -0.55 -32.80
C PRO A 150 23.15 -0.84 -33.09
N ALA A 151 22.67 -2.09 -33.05
CA ALA A 151 21.23 -2.42 -33.12
C ALA A 151 20.69 -2.95 -31.78
N PHE A 152 21.47 -2.88 -30.71
CA PHE A 152 21.05 -3.24 -29.37
C PHE A 152 20.31 -2.06 -28.72
N SER A 153 19.01 -1.99 -28.99
CA SER A 153 18.14 -0.88 -28.60
C SER A 153 18.10 -0.63 -27.09
N ARG A 154 18.25 -1.67 -26.26
CA ARG A 154 18.27 -1.52 -24.80
C ARG A 154 19.51 -0.80 -24.28
N GLY A 155 20.62 -0.85 -25.02
CA GLY A 155 21.82 -0.06 -24.73
C GLY A 155 21.53 1.43 -24.86
N TYR A 156 20.88 1.86 -25.95
CA TYR A 156 20.53 3.26 -26.20
C TYR A 156 19.50 3.76 -25.19
N LEU A 157 18.55 2.91 -24.81
CA LEU A 157 17.61 3.22 -23.72
C LEU A 157 18.36 3.49 -22.40
N SER A 158 19.34 2.66 -22.06
CA SER A 158 20.13 2.82 -20.82
C SER A 158 21.04 4.06 -20.88
N LEU A 159 21.63 4.37 -22.04
CA LEU A 159 22.38 5.61 -22.27
C LEU A 159 21.48 6.83 -22.09
N GLY A 160 20.30 6.85 -22.73
CA GLY A 160 19.34 7.94 -22.60
C GLY A 160 18.95 8.19 -21.14
N HIS A 161 18.71 7.15 -20.34
CA HIS A 161 18.44 7.31 -18.92
C HIS A 161 19.63 7.87 -18.13
N LEU A 162 20.84 7.37 -18.37
CA LEU A 162 22.04 7.86 -17.67
C LEU A 162 22.40 9.29 -18.07
N GLN A 163 22.25 9.65 -19.34
CA GLN A 163 22.46 11.01 -19.85
C GLN A 163 21.41 12.00 -19.32
N MET A 164 20.15 11.56 -19.17
CA MET A 164 19.13 12.34 -18.47
C MET A 164 19.54 12.64 -17.02
N LEU A 165 20.21 11.70 -16.34
CA LEU A 165 20.72 11.89 -14.96
C LEU A 165 21.94 12.83 -14.92
N THR A 166 22.80 12.82 -15.94
CA THR A 166 23.96 13.72 -16.03
C THR A 166 23.62 15.10 -16.60
N GLY A 167 22.41 15.30 -17.13
CA GLY A 167 21.91 16.58 -17.64
C GLY A 167 22.20 16.83 -19.13
N GLU A 168 22.66 15.81 -19.87
CA GLU A 168 22.99 15.87 -21.29
C GLU A 168 21.73 15.55 -22.14
N TYR A 169 20.80 16.51 -22.18
CA TYR A 169 19.46 16.28 -22.74
C TYR A 169 19.44 16.10 -24.27
N ALA A 170 20.42 16.65 -25.00
CA ALA A 170 20.47 16.56 -26.45
C ALA A 170 20.85 15.14 -26.89
N GLU A 171 21.89 14.60 -26.26
CA GLU A 171 22.40 13.24 -26.38
C GLU A 171 21.32 12.24 -25.95
N ALA A 172 20.68 12.48 -24.80
CA ALA A 172 19.60 11.63 -24.31
C ALA A 172 18.43 11.54 -25.30
N PHE A 173 18.02 12.67 -25.89
CA PHE A 173 16.95 12.68 -26.90
C PHE A 173 17.33 11.83 -28.13
N ASP A 174 18.56 11.97 -28.61
CA ASP A 174 19.05 11.22 -29.76
C ASP A 174 19.17 9.73 -29.45
N ASP A 175 19.64 9.36 -28.25
CA ASP A 175 19.75 7.96 -27.82
C ASP A 175 18.37 7.32 -27.57
N PHE A 176 17.39 8.01 -26.98
CA PHE A 176 16.03 7.47 -26.91
C PHE A 176 15.41 7.29 -28.31
N ARG A 177 15.65 8.21 -29.23
CA ARG A 177 15.21 8.09 -30.63
C ARG A 177 15.88 6.89 -31.29
N LEU A 178 17.19 6.73 -31.13
CA LEU A 178 17.92 5.56 -31.63
C LEU A 178 17.41 4.26 -30.99
N ALA A 179 17.08 4.24 -29.71
CA ALA A 179 16.48 3.06 -29.05
C ALA A 179 15.17 2.63 -29.73
N ILE A 180 14.36 3.58 -30.19
CA ILE A 180 13.09 3.31 -30.88
C ILE A 180 13.32 2.86 -32.33
N GLU A 181 14.31 3.44 -33.02
CA GLU A 181 14.55 3.21 -34.45
C GLU A 181 15.40 1.96 -34.75
N THR A 182 16.31 1.58 -33.84
CA THR A 182 17.42 0.65 -34.16
C THR A 182 17.13 -0.84 -33.97
N GLY A 183 15.98 -1.28 -33.43
CA GLY A 183 15.75 -2.72 -33.25
C GLY A 183 14.65 -3.19 -32.28
N LYS A 184 14.79 -4.45 -31.83
CA LYS A 184 13.81 -5.23 -31.06
C LYS A 184 13.81 -4.85 -29.57
N LEU A 185 13.06 -3.82 -29.22
CA LEU A 185 12.81 -3.42 -27.83
C LEU A 185 11.49 -4.05 -27.33
N LEU A 186 11.45 -4.56 -26.09
CA LEU A 186 10.20 -5.08 -25.52
C LEU A 186 9.13 -3.98 -25.48
N PRO A 187 7.82 -4.29 -25.60
CA PRO A 187 6.75 -3.29 -25.58
C PRO A 187 6.87 -2.31 -24.41
N SER A 188 7.06 -2.81 -23.17
CA SER A 188 7.22 -1.96 -21.99
C SER A 188 8.47 -1.05 -22.05
N ASN A 189 9.56 -1.53 -22.65
CA ASN A 189 10.77 -0.71 -22.79
C ASN A 189 10.69 0.25 -23.97
N ARG A 190 9.87 -0.05 -24.99
CA ARG A 190 9.55 0.90 -26.07
C ARG A 190 8.69 2.05 -25.57
N GLU A 191 7.75 1.75 -24.69
CA GLU A 191 6.98 2.77 -23.96
C GLU A 191 7.92 3.63 -23.09
N GLU A 192 8.87 3.00 -22.38
CA GLU A 192 9.91 3.69 -21.60
C GLU A 192 10.79 4.61 -22.48
N ALA A 193 11.23 4.14 -23.65
CA ALA A 193 12.03 4.94 -24.59
C ALA A 193 11.24 6.12 -25.17
N LEU A 194 9.97 5.91 -25.54
CA LEU A 194 9.08 6.98 -26.02
C LEU A 194 8.82 8.02 -24.92
N ALA A 195 8.68 7.57 -23.67
CA ALA A 195 8.53 8.43 -22.51
C ALA A 195 9.78 9.29 -22.29
N GLY A 196 10.96 8.68 -22.32
CA GLY A 196 12.25 9.38 -22.22
C GLY A 196 12.48 10.36 -23.37
N ALA A 197 12.18 9.97 -24.62
CA ALA A 197 12.27 10.85 -25.79
C ALA A 197 11.35 12.07 -25.67
N ALA A 198 10.11 11.88 -25.22
CA ALA A 198 9.18 12.98 -24.99
C ALA A 198 9.71 13.94 -23.92
N GLU A 199 10.25 13.42 -22.81
CA GLU A 199 10.80 14.25 -21.74
C GLU A 199 12.03 15.05 -22.19
N ALA A 200 12.98 14.40 -22.86
CA ALA A 200 14.17 15.06 -23.39
C ALA A 200 13.80 16.13 -24.44
N ALA A 201 12.83 15.85 -25.33
CA ALA A 201 12.32 16.81 -26.30
C ALA A 201 11.71 18.06 -25.64
N ILE A 202 10.95 17.88 -24.55
CA ILE A 202 10.38 18.99 -23.78
C ILE A 202 11.49 19.86 -23.18
N LYS A 203 12.53 19.24 -22.59
CA LYS A 203 13.68 19.97 -22.01
C LYS A 203 14.46 20.77 -23.05
N LEU A 204 14.52 20.28 -24.29
CA LEU A 204 15.14 20.95 -25.42
C LEU A 204 14.24 21.98 -26.13
N GLY A 205 12.96 22.10 -25.75
CA GLY A 205 11.99 22.96 -26.43
C GLY A 205 11.54 22.43 -27.81
N LYS A 206 11.82 21.17 -28.15
CA LYS A 206 11.41 20.48 -29.39
C LYS A 206 9.94 20.04 -29.31
N THR A 207 9.03 21.02 -29.38
CA THR A 207 7.60 20.84 -29.08
C THR A 207 6.84 19.94 -30.07
N LYS A 208 7.25 19.87 -31.34
CA LYS A 208 6.60 19.01 -32.35
C LYS A 208 6.96 17.54 -32.16
N GLU A 209 8.22 17.27 -31.86
CA GLU A 209 8.77 15.94 -31.60
C GLU A 209 8.22 15.38 -30.28
N ALA A 210 8.13 16.22 -29.25
CA ALA A 210 7.46 15.89 -28.00
C ALA A 210 5.99 15.51 -28.23
N LEU A 211 5.25 16.31 -29.01
CA LEU A 211 3.85 16.02 -29.34
C LEU A 211 3.71 14.69 -30.11
N HIS A 212 4.62 14.42 -31.05
CA HIS A 212 4.61 13.18 -31.82
C HIS A 212 4.81 11.93 -30.94
N ALA A 213 5.83 11.93 -30.07
CA ALA A 213 6.09 10.82 -29.16
C ALA A 213 4.93 10.58 -28.18
N LEU A 214 4.32 11.66 -27.67
CA LEU A 214 3.17 11.60 -26.77
C LEU A 214 1.89 11.10 -27.47
N ASN A 215 1.70 11.40 -28.76
CA ASN A 215 0.60 10.83 -29.56
C ASN A 215 0.73 9.30 -29.64
N ILE A 216 1.93 8.80 -29.94
CA ILE A 216 2.20 7.36 -30.04
C ILE A 216 1.95 6.67 -28.70
N LEU A 217 2.45 7.22 -27.60
CA LEU A 217 2.20 6.66 -26.26
C LEU A 217 0.70 6.60 -25.92
N ARG A 218 -0.09 7.59 -26.35
CA ARG A 218 -1.54 7.60 -26.14
C ARG A 218 -2.21 6.48 -26.93
N GLU A 219 -1.84 6.31 -28.20
CA GLU A 219 -2.39 5.25 -29.06
C GLU A 219 -2.08 3.83 -28.54
N LEU A 220 -0.93 3.67 -27.87
CA LEU A 220 -0.54 2.41 -27.23
C LEU A 220 -1.23 2.16 -25.87
N GLY A 221 -1.96 3.14 -25.32
CA GLY A 221 -2.57 3.04 -23.98
C GLY A 221 -1.56 3.15 -22.83
N ALA A 222 -0.30 3.52 -23.11
CA ALA A 222 0.80 3.56 -22.14
C ALA A 222 1.15 4.98 -21.67
N ALA A 223 0.53 6.02 -22.25
CA ALA A 223 0.76 7.39 -21.82
C ALA A 223 0.24 7.63 -20.40
N THR A 224 1.16 7.98 -19.48
CA THR A 224 0.79 8.35 -18.12
C THR A 224 -0.11 9.59 -18.11
N PRO A 225 -0.94 9.79 -17.07
CA PRO A 225 -1.80 10.97 -16.97
C PRO A 225 -1.03 12.30 -17.13
N ARG A 226 0.18 12.37 -16.56
CA ARG A 226 1.06 13.55 -16.67
C ARG A 226 1.51 13.80 -18.12
N GLN A 227 1.87 12.75 -18.86
CA GLN A 227 2.27 12.85 -20.27
C GLN A 227 1.10 13.29 -21.17
N ARG A 228 -0.10 12.76 -20.93
CA ARG A 228 -1.32 13.15 -21.64
C ARG A 228 -1.69 14.63 -21.40
N LEU A 229 -1.46 15.15 -20.20
CA LEU A 229 -1.68 16.58 -19.91
C LEU A 229 -0.71 17.47 -20.68
N ILE A 230 0.58 17.12 -20.72
CA ILE A 230 1.58 17.86 -21.51
C ILE A 230 1.21 17.86 -22.99
N ARG A 231 0.71 16.73 -23.50
CA ARG A 231 0.18 16.61 -24.86
C ARG A 231 -0.98 17.59 -25.11
N ALA A 232 -1.95 17.67 -24.20
CA ALA A 232 -3.09 18.58 -24.31
C ALA A 232 -2.66 20.07 -24.29
N ASP A 233 -1.66 20.42 -23.48
CA ASP A 233 -1.08 21.78 -23.48
C ASP A 233 -0.39 22.10 -24.81
N LEU A 234 0.34 21.15 -25.40
CA LEU A 234 0.94 21.29 -26.73
C LEU A 234 -0.15 21.46 -27.80
N LEU A 235 -1.23 20.66 -27.77
CA LEU A 235 -2.37 20.77 -28.71
C LEU A 235 -3.05 22.14 -28.63
N ARG A 236 -3.23 22.69 -27.41
CA ARG A 236 -3.73 24.06 -27.21
C ARG A 236 -2.82 25.08 -27.90
N ASN A 237 -1.50 24.96 -27.74
CA ASN A 237 -0.53 25.88 -28.35
C ASN A 237 -0.51 25.77 -29.88
N PHE A 238 -0.84 24.61 -30.45
CA PHE A 238 -1.05 24.40 -31.89
C PHE A 238 -2.49 24.74 -32.36
N ASN A 239 -3.31 25.36 -31.50
CA ASN A 239 -4.69 25.78 -31.76
C ASN A 239 -5.67 24.63 -32.12
N GLN A 240 -5.38 23.40 -31.68
CA GLN A 240 -6.26 22.23 -31.80
C GLN A 240 -7.15 22.10 -30.56
N LEU A 241 -8.04 23.08 -30.35
CA LEU A 241 -8.77 23.28 -29.09
C LEU A 241 -9.77 22.17 -28.76
N GLU A 242 -10.42 21.55 -29.75
CA GLU A 242 -11.37 20.44 -29.53
C GLU A 242 -10.66 19.16 -29.09
N GLU A 243 -9.52 18.82 -29.71
CA GLU A 243 -8.70 17.67 -29.29
C GLU A 243 -8.09 17.89 -27.90
N ALA A 244 -7.63 19.11 -27.61
CA ALA A 244 -7.13 19.48 -26.28
C ALA A 244 -8.23 19.38 -25.21
N ARG A 245 -9.45 19.85 -25.52
CA ARG A 245 -10.61 19.75 -24.62
C ARG A 245 -11.02 18.30 -24.37
N SER A 246 -11.11 17.49 -25.43
CA SER A 246 -11.44 16.07 -25.29
C SER A 246 -10.46 15.34 -24.37
N GLU A 247 -9.16 15.68 -24.46
CA GLU A 247 -8.17 15.14 -23.53
C GLU A 247 -8.34 15.64 -22.11
N TRP A 248 -8.59 16.93 -21.89
CA TRP A 248 -8.80 17.45 -20.53
C TRP A 248 -10.05 16.85 -19.87
N ASP A 249 -11.14 16.64 -20.62
CA ASP A 249 -12.36 15.99 -20.10
C ASP A 249 -12.06 14.54 -19.67
N GLU A 250 -11.33 13.77 -20.46
CA GLU A 250 -10.89 12.41 -20.07
C GLU A 250 -9.95 12.44 -18.86
N LEU A 251 -8.96 13.35 -18.84
CA LEU A 251 -7.99 13.47 -17.76
C LEU A 251 -8.61 13.97 -16.45
N SER A 252 -9.68 14.76 -16.51
CA SER A 252 -10.40 15.25 -15.33
C SER A 252 -11.09 14.12 -14.54
N LYS A 253 -11.38 12.99 -15.20
CA LYS A 253 -12.11 11.84 -14.64
C LYS A 253 -11.22 10.73 -14.07
N LEU A 254 -9.89 10.92 -14.05
CA LEU A 254 -8.93 9.89 -13.61
C LEU A 254 -8.68 9.88 -12.09
N ASP A 255 -9.27 8.94 -11.36
CA ASP A 255 -9.23 8.92 -9.88
C ASP A 255 -7.82 8.82 -9.24
N ASN A 256 -6.82 8.32 -9.97
CA ASN A 256 -5.47 8.05 -9.46
C ASN A 256 -4.41 9.11 -9.83
N ALA A 257 -4.81 10.30 -10.34
CA ALA A 257 -3.87 11.34 -10.78
C ALA A 257 -4.30 12.78 -10.42
N PRO A 258 -4.37 13.14 -9.12
CA PRO A 258 -5.01 14.36 -8.64
C PRO A 258 -4.37 15.66 -9.14
N ARG A 259 -3.03 15.69 -9.31
CA ARG A 259 -2.34 16.85 -9.89
C ARG A 259 -2.71 17.07 -11.35
N THR A 260 -2.84 15.99 -12.12
CA THR A 260 -3.21 16.03 -13.54
C THR A 260 -4.67 16.45 -13.72
N GLN A 261 -5.57 15.89 -12.90
CA GLN A 261 -6.98 16.26 -12.90
C GLN A 261 -7.18 17.76 -12.63
N ARG A 262 -6.47 18.30 -11.62
CA ARG A 262 -6.51 19.74 -11.30
C ARG A 262 -6.19 20.62 -12.52
N THR A 263 -5.07 20.35 -13.20
CA THR A 263 -4.65 21.18 -14.33
C THR A 263 -5.60 21.05 -15.53
N ALA A 264 -6.12 19.85 -15.80
CA ALA A 264 -7.10 19.62 -16.86
C ALA A 264 -8.41 20.39 -16.60
N ILE A 265 -8.95 20.31 -15.38
CA ILE A 265 -10.18 21.01 -14.96
C ILE A 265 -10.04 22.52 -15.08
N LEU A 266 -8.92 23.10 -14.64
CA LEU A 266 -8.66 24.53 -14.78
C LEU A 266 -8.59 24.97 -16.23
N ASN A 267 -7.82 24.26 -17.07
CA ASN A 267 -7.64 24.61 -18.48
C ASN A 267 -8.98 24.57 -19.25
N GLU A 268 -9.83 23.57 -18.98
CA GLU A 268 -11.15 23.47 -19.61
C GLU A 268 -12.14 24.51 -19.05
N ALA A 269 -12.16 24.75 -17.73
CA ALA A 269 -13.03 25.76 -17.13
C ALA A 269 -12.72 27.19 -17.62
N PHE A 270 -11.44 27.53 -17.81
CA PHE A 270 -11.07 28.82 -18.42
C PHE A 270 -11.52 28.94 -19.87
N LEU A 271 -11.51 27.84 -20.63
CA LEU A 271 -12.06 27.81 -21.98
C LEU A 271 -13.57 28.10 -21.97
N PHE A 272 -14.33 27.54 -21.02
CA PHE A 272 -15.76 27.82 -20.86
C PHE A 272 -16.08 29.24 -20.40
N LEU A 273 -15.34 29.77 -19.43
CA LEU A 273 -15.50 31.16 -18.97
C LEU A 273 -15.21 32.17 -20.09
N ALA A 274 -14.18 31.92 -20.90
CA ALA A 274 -13.87 32.75 -22.07
C ALA A 274 -14.97 32.71 -23.14
N GLN A 275 -15.79 31.65 -23.16
CA GLN A 275 -16.94 31.48 -24.05
C GLN A 275 -18.26 31.97 -23.43
N GLY A 276 -18.25 32.52 -22.22
CA GLY A 276 -19.45 33.01 -21.50
C GLY A 276 -20.36 31.91 -20.97
N LYS A 277 -19.84 30.70 -20.78
CA LYS A 277 -20.59 29.52 -20.34
C LYS A 277 -20.40 29.28 -18.84
N ASP A 278 -20.88 30.23 -18.03
CA ASP A 278 -20.64 30.26 -16.58
C ASP A 278 -21.19 29.04 -15.83
N GLU A 279 -22.34 28.49 -16.26
CA GLU A 279 -22.94 27.28 -15.66
C GLU A 279 -22.14 26.01 -15.99
N GLU A 280 -21.58 25.90 -17.20
CA GLU A 280 -20.74 24.76 -17.61
C GLU A 280 -19.38 24.81 -16.90
N ALA A 281 -18.81 26.02 -16.76
CA ALA A 281 -17.61 26.27 -15.98
C ALA A 281 -17.83 25.98 -14.49
N TYR A 282 -18.96 26.43 -13.93
CA TYR A 282 -19.32 26.21 -12.53
C TYR A 282 -19.43 24.72 -12.21
N ARG A 283 -20.19 23.95 -13.01
CA ARG A 283 -20.36 22.50 -12.78
C ARG A 283 -19.05 21.73 -12.89
N LEU A 284 -18.17 22.11 -13.83
CA LEU A 284 -16.87 21.48 -13.99
C LEU A 284 -15.95 21.77 -12.80
N LEU A 285 -15.89 23.04 -12.36
CA LEU A 285 -15.08 23.46 -11.21
C LEU A 285 -15.62 22.90 -9.89
N LEU A 286 -16.95 22.82 -9.73
CA LEU A 286 -17.62 22.22 -8.58
C LEU A 286 -17.32 20.73 -8.49
N ARG A 287 -17.41 19.99 -9.61
CA ARG A 287 -16.99 18.58 -9.66
C ARG A 287 -15.52 18.42 -9.24
N GLY A 288 -14.66 19.34 -9.68
CA GLY A 288 -13.26 19.36 -9.28
C GLY A 288 -13.06 19.54 -7.77
N GLU A 289 -13.87 20.37 -7.11
CA GLU A 289 -13.82 20.48 -5.65
C GLU A 289 -14.42 19.28 -4.94
N MET A 290 -15.56 18.76 -5.40
CA MET A 290 -16.22 17.62 -4.76
C MET A 290 -15.28 16.41 -4.69
N ASN A 291 -14.39 16.28 -5.66
CA ASN A 291 -13.33 15.28 -5.69
C ASN A 291 -12.08 15.66 -4.85
N GLY A 292 -12.15 16.71 -4.02
CA GLY A 292 -11.09 17.18 -3.14
C GLY A 292 -9.84 17.71 -3.85
N LEU A 293 -9.92 18.01 -5.16
CA LEU A 293 -8.71 18.14 -5.97
C LEU A 293 -7.91 19.38 -5.63
N PHE A 294 -8.52 20.51 -5.31
CA PHE A 294 -7.79 21.77 -5.16
C PHE A 294 -7.45 22.13 -3.71
N THR A 295 -7.74 21.26 -2.76
CA THR A 295 -7.56 21.48 -1.31
C THR A 295 -6.22 20.93 -0.77
N GLY A 296 -5.68 21.51 0.31
CA GLY A 296 -4.51 20.99 1.03
C GLY A 296 -3.12 21.27 0.41
N ARG A 297 -2.08 20.61 0.94
CA ARG A 297 -0.66 20.76 0.50
C ARG A 297 -0.39 20.28 -0.94
N GLN A 298 -1.37 19.67 -1.59
CA GLN A 298 -1.21 19.05 -2.90
C GLN A 298 -1.35 20.01 -4.09
N SER A 299 -1.96 21.18 -3.92
CA SER A 299 -2.12 22.22 -4.94
C SER A 299 -1.31 23.47 -4.58
N SER A 300 -0.74 24.17 -5.57
CA SER A 300 0.06 25.38 -5.29
C SER A 300 -0.83 26.56 -4.88
N ALA A 301 -0.28 27.50 -4.12
CA ALA A 301 -1.01 28.71 -3.70
C ALA A 301 -1.56 29.48 -4.92
N LEU A 302 -0.83 29.51 -6.04
CA LEU A 302 -1.28 30.15 -7.28
C LEU A 302 -2.45 29.41 -7.94
N GLU A 303 -2.41 28.08 -8.02
CA GLU A 303 -3.50 27.26 -8.55
C GLU A 303 -4.76 27.41 -7.69
N GLN A 304 -4.61 27.46 -6.37
CA GLN A 304 -5.70 27.74 -5.45
C GLN A 304 -6.32 29.13 -5.68
N ARG A 305 -5.50 30.18 -5.94
CA ARG A 305 -5.99 31.55 -6.30
C ARG A 305 -6.80 31.55 -7.57
N THR A 306 -6.23 30.89 -8.55
CA THR A 306 -6.73 30.89 -9.92
C THR A 306 -8.06 30.12 -9.98
N PHE A 307 -8.11 28.99 -9.28
CA PHE A 307 -9.31 28.20 -9.08
C PHE A 307 -10.39 28.92 -8.25
N ALA A 308 -10.02 29.48 -7.09
CA ALA A 308 -10.97 30.16 -6.20
C ALA A 308 -11.64 31.35 -6.86
N ARG A 309 -10.90 32.11 -7.67
CA ARG A 309 -11.45 33.22 -8.47
C ARG A 309 -12.40 32.72 -9.55
N ALA A 310 -12.01 31.68 -10.30
CA ALA A 310 -12.83 31.12 -11.37
C ALA A 310 -14.13 30.51 -10.84
N LEU A 311 -14.08 29.82 -9.69
CA LEU A 311 -15.29 29.27 -9.07
C LEU A 311 -16.15 30.36 -8.43
N ALA A 312 -15.58 31.30 -7.67
CA ALA A 312 -16.36 32.38 -7.07
C ALA A 312 -17.06 33.25 -8.11
N ALA A 313 -16.38 33.56 -9.21
CA ALA A 313 -16.98 34.31 -10.31
C ALA A 313 -18.10 33.51 -11.01
N SER A 314 -17.83 32.26 -11.40
CA SER A 314 -18.85 31.43 -12.06
C SER A 314 -20.07 31.17 -11.17
N ALA A 315 -19.88 30.87 -9.88
CA ALA A 315 -20.95 30.57 -8.92
C ALA A 315 -21.81 31.79 -8.56
N LEU A 316 -21.19 32.95 -8.33
CA LEU A 316 -21.93 34.19 -8.06
C LEU A 316 -22.74 34.64 -9.29
N ASN A 317 -22.20 34.43 -10.50
CA ASN A 317 -22.87 34.78 -11.75
C ASN A 317 -23.98 33.80 -12.15
N SER A 318 -23.90 32.54 -11.71
CA SER A 318 -24.89 31.48 -12.00
C SER A 318 -25.91 31.24 -10.87
N GLY A 319 -25.77 31.91 -9.72
CA GLY A 319 -26.75 31.89 -8.62
C GLY A 319 -26.54 30.80 -7.57
N HIS A 320 -25.40 30.11 -7.57
CA HIS A 320 -25.08 28.99 -6.66
C HIS A 320 -24.33 29.45 -5.41
N LEU A 321 -24.93 30.35 -4.64
CA LEU A 321 -24.31 30.94 -3.45
C LEU A 321 -24.13 29.92 -2.30
N ASP A 322 -25.07 29.01 -2.07
CA ASP A 322 -24.99 27.96 -1.01
C ASP A 322 -23.78 27.06 -1.21
N GLU A 323 -23.62 26.58 -2.43
CA GLU A 323 -22.56 25.68 -2.86
C GLU A 323 -21.19 26.38 -2.98
N LEU A 324 -21.18 27.70 -3.22
CA LEU A 324 -19.95 28.50 -3.19
C LEU A 324 -19.41 28.69 -1.76
N LEU A 325 -20.31 28.87 -0.79
CA LEU A 325 -19.95 29.12 0.61
C LEU A 325 -19.44 27.86 1.31
N THR A 326 -19.89 26.68 0.88
CA THR A 326 -19.27 25.40 1.27
C THR A 326 -17.84 25.23 0.79
N PHE A 327 -17.39 26.07 -0.15
CA PHE A 327 -16.13 25.92 -0.86
C PHE A 327 -15.05 26.97 -0.50
N LEU A 328 -15.43 28.23 -0.32
CA LEU A 328 -14.48 29.34 -0.16
C LEU A 328 -13.92 29.38 1.28
N ASN A 329 -12.81 28.69 1.53
CA ASN A 329 -12.07 28.81 2.78
C ASN A 329 -11.40 30.19 2.96
N PRO A 330 -11.07 30.59 4.21
CA PRO A 330 -10.41 31.86 4.54
C PRO A 330 -9.16 32.17 3.70
N GLY A 331 -8.33 31.16 3.41
CA GLY A 331 -7.11 31.30 2.59
C GLY A 331 -7.35 31.56 1.09
N ARG A 332 -8.54 31.24 0.59
CA ARG A 332 -8.96 31.40 -0.82
C ARG A 332 -9.80 32.66 -1.03
N ILE A 333 -10.63 32.98 -0.06
CA ILE A 333 -11.24 34.31 0.11
C ILE A 333 -10.16 35.39 -0.07
N ASP A 334 -8.96 35.09 0.40
CA ASP A 334 -7.85 36.02 0.39
C ASP A 334 -7.41 36.51 -0.99
N GLN A 335 -7.80 35.74 -1.98
CA GLN A 335 -7.34 35.80 -3.33
C GLN A 335 -8.37 36.61 -4.16
N LEU A 336 -9.53 36.94 -3.57
CA LEU A 336 -10.61 37.77 -4.12
C LEU A 336 -10.33 39.29 -3.96
N GLY A 337 -10.99 40.14 -4.73
CA GLY A 337 -10.90 41.61 -4.64
C GLY A 337 -11.90 42.24 -3.64
N LEU A 338 -11.66 43.49 -3.20
CA LEU A 338 -12.46 44.18 -2.14
C LEU A 338 -13.97 44.21 -2.41
N SER A 339 -14.39 44.48 -3.65
CA SER A 339 -15.81 44.52 -4.02
C SER A 339 -16.47 43.14 -4.02
N THR A 340 -15.82 42.13 -4.63
CA THR A 340 -16.30 40.73 -4.61
C THR A 340 -16.37 40.18 -3.19
N ARG A 341 -15.45 40.61 -2.30
CA ARG A 341 -15.44 40.26 -0.88
C ARG A 341 -16.58 40.91 -0.10
N VAL A 342 -16.86 42.19 -0.33
CA VAL A 342 -18.01 42.88 0.30
C VAL A 342 -19.34 42.28 -0.18
N GLN A 343 -19.45 41.95 -1.46
CA GLN A 343 -20.64 41.29 -2.01
C GLN A 343 -20.83 39.89 -1.43
N LEU A 344 -19.75 39.10 -1.35
CA LEU A 344 -19.75 37.79 -0.71
C LEU A 344 -20.15 37.90 0.78
N ALA A 345 -19.57 38.86 1.50
CA ALA A 345 -19.81 39.08 2.93
C ALA A 345 -21.28 39.38 3.23
N TYR A 346 -21.91 40.29 2.51
CA TYR A 346 -23.33 40.58 2.74
C TYR A 346 -24.26 39.47 2.26
N ALA A 347 -23.88 38.73 1.21
CA ALA A 347 -24.61 37.56 0.76
C ALA A 347 -24.59 36.43 1.82
N LEU A 348 -23.47 36.30 2.55
CA LEU A 348 -23.31 35.43 3.71
C LEU A 348 -24.14 35.88 4.93
N VAL A 349 -24.12 37.17 5.25
CA VAL A 349 -24.94 37.73 6.33
C VAL A 349 -26.43 37.47 6.10
N LYS A 350 -26.92 37.60 4.85
CA LYS A 350 -28.33 37.33 4.52
C LYS A 350 -28.78 35.89 4.77
N LYS A 351 -27.85 34.94 4.84
CA LYS A 351 -28.10 33.55 5.20
C LYS A 351 -27.92 33.23 6.68
N GLY A 352 -27.48 34.19 7.48
CA GLY A 352 -27.22 34.00 8.90
C GLY A 352 -25.77 33.67 9.25
N SER A 353 -24.84 33.70 8.29
CA SER A 353 -23.43 33.33 8.46
C SER A 353 -22.51 34.54 8.69
N SER A 354 -22.62 35.17 9.86
CA SER A 354 -21.94 36.44 10.14
C SER A 354 -20.41 36.35 10.32
N ALA A 355 -19.86 35.23 10.81
CA ALA A 355 -18.41 35.04 10.99
C ALA A 355 -17.68 34.77 9.67
N GLU A 356 -18.30 33.94 8.85
CA GLU A 356 -17.84 33.66 7.50
C GLU A 356 -17.87 34.93 6.65
N ALA A 357 -18.90 35.77 6.85
CA ALA A 357 -18.99 37.07 6.23
C ALA A 357 -17.87 38.03 6.66
N GLU A 358 -17.44 38.01 7.92
CA GLU A 358 -16.34 38.86 8.37
C GLU A 358 -15.03 38.41 7.75
N MET A 359 -14.77 37.12 7.79
CA MET A 359 -13.57 36.52 7.22
C MET A 359 -13.47 36.81 5.71
N ALA A 360 -14.61 36.89 5.00
CA ALA A 360 -14.66 37.34 3.61
C ALA A 360 -13.99 38.72 3.41
N LEU A 361 -14.11 39.62 4.38
CA LEU A 361 -13.62 41.00 4.36
C LEU A 361 -12.18 41.17 4.84
N LEU A 362 -11.49 40.11 5.23
CA LEU A 362 -10.17 40.23 5.85
C LEU A 362 -9.09 39.57 5.03
N THR A 363 -7.85 39.93 5.31
CA THR A 363 -6.77 39.05 4.84
C THR A 363 -6.90 37.68 5.52
N ALA A 364 -6.36 36.62 4.94
CA ALA A 364 -6.44 35.27 5.51
C ALA A 364 -5.70 35.14 6.83
N ASP A 365 -4.77 36.06 7.10
CA ASP A 365 -4.13 36.22 8.40
C ASP A 365 -4.89 37.16 9.35
N GLY A 366 -6.16 37.46 9.04
CA GLY A 366 -7.07 38.20 9.90
C GLY A 366 -6.73 39.68 10.05
N ARG A 367 -5.92 40.24 9.15
CA ARG A 367 -5.61 41.67 9.14
C ARG A 367 -6.61 42.42 8.26
N ILE A 368 -6.76 43.69 8.58
CA ILE A 368 -7.56 44.61 7.80
C ILE A 368 -6.85 44.85 6.46
N LEU A 369 -7.58 44.76 5.36
CA LEU A 369 -7.04 44.91 4.01
C LEU A 369 -6.46 46.33 3.83
N ASP A 370 -5.32 46.44 3.12
CA ASP A 370 -4.76 47.75 2.78
C ASP A 370 -5.64 48.42 1.71
N THR A 371 -6.40 49.43 2.12
CA THR A 371 -7.34 50.15 1.26
C THR A 371 -6.70 51.33 0.52
N LYS A 372 -5.38 51.55 0.61
CA LYS A 372 -4.71 52.73 0.01
C LYS A 372 -4.76 52.76 -1.52
N ALA A 373 -4.90 51.60 -2.16
CA ALA A 373 -5.04 51.47 -3.61
C ALA A 373 -6.50 51.56 -4.11
N SER A 374 -7.46 51.86 -3.22
CA SER A 374 -8.92 51.85 -3.46
C SER A 374 -9.56 53.22 -3.17
N GLY A 375 -10.80 53.47 -3.63
CA GLY A 375 -11.48 54.76 -3.42
C GLY A 375 -11.97 55.01 -1.98
N PRO A 376 -12.13 56.28 -1.52
CA PRO A 376 -12.49 56.61 -0.13
C PRO A 376 -13.88 56.13 0.30
N GLU A 377 -14.82 56.06 -0.63
CA GLU A 377 -16.17 55.54 -0.39
C GLU A 377 -16.18 54.00 -0.33
N GLU A 378 -15.46 53.31 -1.22
CA GLU A 378 -15.23 51.86 -1.13
C GLU A 378 -14.51 51.49 0.16
N ALA A 379 -13.56 52.32 0.61
CA ALA A 379 -12.84 52.13 1.86
C ALA A 379 -13.72 52.39 3.09
N ALA A 380 -14.53 53.46 3.13
CA ALA A 380 -15.43 53.73 4.24
C ALA A 380 -16.53 52.67 4.38
N ASN A 381 -17.11 52.23 3.25
CA ASN A 381 -18.09 51.15 3.22
C ASN A 381 -17.47 49.82 3.62
N TYR A 382 -16.23 49.56 3.23
CA TYR A 382 -15.46 48.43 3.71
C TYR A 382 -15.26 48.49 5.23
N TYR A 383 -14.83 49.62 5.82
CA TYR A 383 -14.59 49.72 7.27
C TYR A 383 -15.87 49.66 8.12
N LEU A 384 -16.97 50.23 7.62
CA LEU A 384 -18.27 50.14 8.31
C LEU A 384 -18.86 48.73 8.19
N ALA A 385 -18.83 48.12 7.00
CA ALA A 385 -19.23 46.72 6.80
C ALA A 385 -18.36 45.79 7.64
N LEU A 386 -17.05 46.06 7.69
CA LEU A 386 -16.14 45.29 8.51
C LEU A 386 -16.46 45.50 10.00
N ALA A 387 -16.78 46.70 10.47
CA ALA A 387 -17.17 46.92 11.86
C ALA A 387 -18.48 46.21 12.22
N ASP A 388 -19.52 46.31 11.39
CA ASP A 388 -20.83 45.66 11.61
C ASP A 388 -20.74 44.14 11.52
N ILE A 389 -20.09 43.62 10.48
CA ILE A 389 -19.96 42.19 10.27
C ILE A 389 -18.98 41.59 11.29
N ALA A 390 -17.89 42.28 11.65
CA ALA A 390 -17.01 41.84 12.75
C ALA A 390 -17.72 41.83 14.10
N ILE A 391 -18.63 42.77 14.33
CA ILE A 391 -19.48 42.75 15.52
C ILE A 391 -20.42 41.54 15.52
N ARG A 392 -21.11 41.27 14.40
CA ARG A 392 -22.01 40.11 14.26
C ARG A 392 -21.28 38.77 14.25
N ALA A 393 -20.00 38.79 13.89
CA ALA A 393 -19.10 37.66 13.92
C ALA A 393 -18.47 37.44 15.31
N GLY A 394 -18.37 38.50 16.11
CA GLY A 394 -17.75 38.48 17.43
C GLY A 394 -16.25 38.81 17.46
N ASP A 395 -15.70 39.58 16.50
CA ASP A 395 -14.32 40.08 16.54
C ASP A 395 -14.22 41.55 17.02
N ASP A 396 -14.24 41.68 18.35
CA ASP A 396 -14.15 42.90 19.16
C ASP A 396 -12.98 43.82 18.79
N THR A 397 -11.79 43.25 18.61
CA THR A 397 -10.57 44.00 18.29
C THR A 397 -10.65 44.65 16.93
N ARG A 398 -11.18 43.89 15.98
CA ARG A 398 -11.14 44.30 14.60
C ARG A 398 -12.25 45.28 14.29
N ALA A 399 -13.43 45.04 14.84
CA ALA A 399 -14.49 46.01 14.81
C ALA A 399 -14.10 47.33 15.51
N VAL A 400 -13.39 47.30 16.64
CA VAL A 400 -12.86 48.51 17.28
C VAL A 400 -11.82 49.21 16.41
N THR A 401 -10.94 48.45 15.75
CA THR A 401 -9.91 49.01 14.87
C THR A 401 -10.53 49.62 13.61
N ALA A 402 -11.48 48.92 12.98
CA ALA A 402 -12.26 49.39 11.85
C ALA A 402 -13.09 50.62 12.23
N GLY A 403 -13.72 50.60 13.41
CA GLY A 403 -14.45 51.73 13.99
C GLY A 403 -13.56 52.94 14.29
N ARG A 404 -12.33 52.76 14.78
CA ARG A 404 -11.35 53.85 14.95
C ARG A 404 -10.86 54.41 13.63
N LEU A 405 -10.58 53.54 12.67
CA LEU A 405 -10.21 53.95 11.31
C LEU A 405 -11.36 54.72 10.67
N LEU A 406 -12.60 54.32 10.91
CA LEU A 406 -13.81 55.04 10.50
C LEU A 406 -13.95 56.39 11.22
N ILE A 407 -13.85 56.45 12.56
CA ILE A 407 -13.93 57.70 13.35
C ILE A 407 -12.84 58.69 12.92
N LYS A 408 -11.62 58.22 12.66
CA LYS A 408 -10.50 59.05 12.19
C LYS A 408 -10.72 59.53 10.76
N LEU A 409 -11.35 58.71 9.92
CA LEU A 409 -11.72 59.05 8.55
C LEU A 409 -12.89 60.06 8.50
N THR A 410 -13.85 60.03 9.45
CA THR A 410 -15.14 60.76 9.35
C THR A 410 -15.44 61.86 10.40
N ARG A 411 -15.16 61.65 11.71
CA ARG A 411 -15.42 62.57 12.86
C ARG A 411 -16.88 63.05 13.10
N SER A 412 -17.89 62.18 13.07
CA SER A 412 -19.31 62.56 13.26
C SER A 412 -19.99 61.86 14.48
N PRO A 413 -20.86 62.55 15.26
CA PRO A 413 -21.59 61.95 16.38
C PRO A 413 -22.64 60.93 15.93
N GLU A 414 -23.13 61.01 14.69
CA GLU A 414 -24.05 60.03 14.10
C GLU A 414 -23.35 58.68 13.85
N TYR A 415 -22.19 58.67 13.19
CA TYR A 415 -21.39 57.44 13.06
C TYR A 415 -20.86 56.95 14.42
N GLY A 416 -20.63 57.86 15.38
CA GLY A 416 -20.22 57.53 16.75
C GLY A 416 -21.32 56.86 17.58
N LEU A 417 -22.56 57.35 17.51
CA LEU A 417 -23.73 56.73 18.15
C LEU A 417 -24.12 55.44 17.42
N GLN A 418 -24.02 55.37 16.09
CA GLN A 418 -24.23 54.13 15.34
C GLN A 418 -23.20 53.06 15.72
N LEU A 419 -21.93 53.42 15.82
CA LEU A 419 -20.88 52.51 16.29
C LEU A 419 -21.08 52.12 17.76
N SER A 420 -21.51 53.05 18.62
CA SER A 420 -21.81 52.77 20.03
C SER A 420 -23.02 51.84 20.18
N MET A 421 -24.12 52.09 19.48
CA MET A 421 -25.29 51.21 19.47
C MET A 421 -24.97 49.84 18.87
N LEU A 422 -24.19 49.81 17.80
CA LEU A 422 -23.70 48.57 17.21
C LEU A 422 -22.87 47.77 18.22
N ALA A 423 -21.97 48.43 18.98
CA ALA A 423 -21.21 47.82 20.06
C ALA A 423 -22.12 47.36 21.23
N LEU A 424 -23.13 48.14 21.61
CA LEU A 424 -24.07 47.79 22.69
C LEU A 424 -24.99 46.64 22.36
N ASN A 425 -25.53 46.59 21.14
CA ASN A 425 -26.38 45.50 20.67
C ASN A 425 -25.66 44.15 20.66
N ASN A 426 -24.33 44.17 20.80
CA ASN A 426 -23.47 42.99 20.84
C ASN A 426 -22.71 42.87 22.18
N GLY A 427 -23.12 43.62 23.20
CA GLY A 427 -22.61 43.48 24.56
C GLY A 427 -21.23 44.10 24.82
N TRP A 428 -20.68 44.89 23.90
CA TRP A 428 -19.34 45.48 24.03
C TRP A 428 -19.36 46.81 24.77
N GLU A 429 -19.69 46.73 26.05
CA GLU A 429 -19.92 47.87 26.91
C GLU A 429 -18.68 48.78 27.00
N THR A 430 -17.47 48.21 27.21
CA THR A 430 -16.21 48.98 27.26
C THR A 430 -15.86 49.66 25.95
N GLN A 431 -16.21 49.05 24.82
CA GLN A 431 -15.87 49.61 23.51
C GLN A 431 -16.90 50.63 23.03
N ALA A 432 -18.16 50.45 23.41
CA ALA A 432 -19.17 51.48 23.32
C ALA A 432 -18.74 52.71 24.15
N ILE A 433 -18.24 52.51 25.38
CA ILE A 433 -17.67 53.56 26.23
C ILE A 433 -16.46 54.22 25.54
N ASN A 434 -15.47 53.43 25.09
CA ASN A 434 -14.25 53.95 24.48
C ASN A 434 -14.51 54.71 23.18
N ALA A 435 -15.43 54.25 22.34
CA ALA A 435 -15.79 54.94 21.11
C ALA A 435 -16.40 56.32 21.39
N LEU A 436 -17.28 56.40 22.41
CA LEU A 436 -17.88 57.66 22.85
C LEU A 436 -16.87 58.57 23.56
N VAL A 437 -15.96 58.01 24.35
CA VAL A 437 -14.88 58.73 25.03
C VAL A 437 -13.84 59.26 24.03
N GLU A 438 -13.46 58.45 23.04
CA GLU A 438 -12.50 58.82 22.00
C GLU A 438 -13.09 59.89 21.08
N LEU A 439 -14.37 59.76 20.71
CA LEU A 439 -15.12 60.81 20.03
C LEU A 439 -15.16 62.09 20.88
N ARG A 440 -15.57 62.00 22.16
CA ARG A 440 -15.60 63.13 23.10
C ARG A 440 -14.23 63.83 23.19
N ALA A 441 -13.14 63.06 23.21
CA ALA A 441 -11.77 63.58 23.35
C ALA A 441 -11.24 64.28 22.09
N ILE A 442 -11.63 63.84 20.89
CA ILE A 442 -11.21 64.46 19.62
C ILE A 442 -12.15 65.59 19.16
N THR A 443 -13.30 65.77 19.82
CA THR A 443 -14.28 66.86 19.60
C THR A 443 -14.12 68.00 20.60
N GLN A 444 -14.29 69.25 20.19
CA GLN A 444 -14.21 70.40 21.09
C GLN A 444 -15.58 70.75 21.70
N PHE A 445 -15.62 71.39 22.88
CA PHE A 445 -16.87 71.81 23.56
C PHE A 445 -17.77 72.71 22.67
N THR A 446 -17.15 73.49 21.77
CA THR A 446 -17.83 74.30 20.74
C THR A 446 -18.57 73.48 19.69
N ASP A 447 -18.15 72.24 19.45
CA ASP A 447 -18.87 71.28 18.58
C ASP A 447 -19.99 70.56 19.34
N GLN A 448 -19.88 70.42 20.67
CA GLN A 448 -20.91 69.81 21.54
C GLN A 448 -22.14 70.70 21.73
N GLN A 449 -21.93 72.02 21.78
CA GLN A 449 -23.03 73.00 21.85
C GLN A 449 -23.89 73.06 20.59
N LYS A 450 -23.41 72.54 19.45
CA LYS A 450 -24.18 72.51 18.20
C LYS A 450 -25.35 71.50 18.27
N SER A 451 -25.37 70.62 19.28
CA SER A 451 -26.42 69.58 19.47
C SER A 451 -26.54 69.05 20.94
N PRO A 452 -26.98 69.87 21.92
CA PRO A 452 -26.88 69.56 23.36
C PRO A 452 -27.72 68.36 23.84
N GLU A 453 -28.90 68.10 23.29
CA GLU A 453 -29.70 66.92 23.70
C GLU A 453 -29.02 65.61 23.32
N ALA A 454 -28.46 65.54 22.11
CA ALA A 454 -27.72 64.37 21.62
C ALA A 454 -26.48 64.07 22.47
N TRP A 455 -25.91 65.10 23.11
CA TRP A 455 -24.78 64.97 24.03
C TRP A 455 -25.18 64.58 25.46
N VAL A 456 -26.30 65.08 26.03
CA VAL A 456 -26.78 64.64 27.36
C VAL A 456 -27.19 63.17 27.33
N GLU A 457 -27.84 62.73 26.25
CA GLU A 457 -28.22 61.34 26.03
C GLU A 457 -26.98 60.43 25.91
N LEU A 458 -25.96 60.89 25.18
CA LEU A 458 -24.66 60.23 25.11
C LEU A 458 -24.01 60.12 26.51
N LEU A 459 -24.06 61.17 27.35
CA LEU A 459 -23.44 61.19 28.68
C LEU A 459 -24.14 60.32 29.74
N GLN A 460 -25.48 60.28 29.77
CA GLN A 460 -26.22 59.38 30.68
C GLN A 460 -26.07 57.92 30.28
N THR A 461 -26.07 57.64 28.97
CA THR A 461 -25.76 56.32 28.43
C THR A 461 -24.33 55.93 28.81
N LEU A 462 -23.35 56.81 28.59
CA LEU A 462 -21.98 56.60 29.01
C LEU A 462 -21.86 56.33 30.52
N SER A 463 -22.68 56.96 31.36
CA SER A 463 -22.69 56.68 32.80
C SER A 463 -23.22 55.29 33.16
N ASP A 464 -24.37 54.90 32.62
CA ASP A 464 -24.96 53.60 32.91
C ASP A 464 -24.08 52.46 32.38
N LEU A 465 -23.42 52.67 31.23
CA LEU A 465 -22.41 51.76 30.70
C LEU A 465 -21.16 51.73 31.59
N ALA A 466 -20.60 52.90 31.96
CA ALA A 466 -19.41 52.98 32.83
C ALA A 466 -19.66 52.32 34.20
N ARG A 467 -20.88 52.48 34.74
CA ARG A 467 -21.29 51.82 35.99
C ARG A 467 -21.35 50.30 35.85
N ARG A 468 -21.88 49.77 34.75
CA ARG A 468 -21.91 48.32 34.48
C ARG A 468 -20.52 47.77 34.19
N ALA A 469 -19.65 48.58 33.58
CA ALA A 469 -18.25 48.27 33.34
C ALA A 469 -17.37 48.40 34.60
N GLY A 470 -17.90 48.87 35.73
CA GLY A 470 -17.14 49.06 36.96
C GLY A 470 -16.19 50.26 36.95
N ASP A 471 -16.20 51.10 35.91
CA ASP A 471 -15.53 52.40 35.89
C ASP A 471 -16.42 53.44 36.60
N LEU A 472 -16.43 53.32 37.91
CA LEU A 472 -17.35 54.03 38.77
C LEU A 472 -16.94 55.50 38.96
N ASP A 473 -15.66 55.82 38.73
CA ASP A 473 -15.15 57.19 38.69
C ASP A 473 -15.63 57.91 37.43
N LEU A 474 -15.53 57.28 36.25
CA LEU A 474 -16.10 57.80 35.02
C LEU A 474 -17.62 57.92 35.13
N ALA A 475 -18.30 56.88 35.63
CA ALA A 475 -19.75 56.88 35.82
C ALA A 475 -20.22 58.03 36.71
N ASN A 476 -19.48 58.31 37.79
CA ASN A 476 -19.74 59.42 38.69
C ASN A 476 -19.40 60.77 38.05
N GLN A 477 -18.29 60.85 37.30
CA GLN A 477 -17.84 62.07 36.63
C GLN A 477 -18.82 62.50 35.54
N VAL A 478 -19.29 61.59 34.69
CA VAL A 478 -20.23 61.89 33.63
C VAL A 478 -21.65 62.13 34.16
N LEU A 479 -22.05 61.56 35.32
CA LEU A 479 -23.30 61.95 36.00
C LEU A 479 -23.20 63.33 36.62
N LYS A 480 -22.01 63.72 37.10
CA LYS A 480 -21.77 65.07 37.57
C LYS A 480 -21.80 66.08 36.40
N GLU A 481 -21.22 65.72 35.25
CA GLU A 481 -21.30 66.51 34.01
C GLU A 481 -22.74 66.60 33.50
N ALA A 482 -23.47 65.48 33.52
CA ALA A 482 -24.90 65.44 33.22
C ALA A 482 -25.73 66.23 34.24
N GLU A 483 -25.36 66.25 35.53
CA GLU A 483 -26.00 67.06 36.58
C GLU A 483 -25.71 68.55 36.39
N THR A 484 -24.52 68.91 35.86
CA THR A 484 -24.18 70.30 35.49
C THR A 484 -24.86 70.75 34.20
N LEU A 485 -25.12 69.83 33.27
CA LEU A 485 -26.03 70.05 32.16
C LEU A 485 -27.51 70.10 32.68
N MET A 486 -27.94 69.27 33.68
CA MET A 486 -29.32 69.12 34.27
C MET A 486 -29.49 68.33 35.67
N PRO A 487 -30.01 68.85 36.83
CA PRO A 487 -30.08 68.18 38.22
C PRO A 487 -31.32 67.29 38.74
N ASN A 488 -31.19 66.19 39.60
CA ASN A 488 -32.29 65.25 40.16
C ASN A 488 -31.95 64.22 41.37
N TRP A 489 -32.85 63.85 42.34
CA TRP A 489 -32.62 62.89 43.49
C TRP A 489 -32.40 61.40 43.12
N ARG A 490 -33.02 60.92 42.04
CA ARG A 490 -32.80 59.55 41.55
C ARG A 490 -31.42 59.41 40.92
N ILE A 491 -30.94 60.48 40.27
CA ILE A 491 -29.54 60.61 39.83
C ILE A 491 -28.62 60.59 41.06
N THR A 492 -29.02 61.22 42.18
CA THR A 492 -28.29 61.16 43.47
C THR A 492 -28.26 59.76 44.12
N ALA A 493 -29.39 59.04 44.17
CA ALA A 493 -29.44 57.67 44.71
C ALA A 493 -28.64 56.67 43.86
N LYS A 494 -28.74 56.77 42.52
CA LYS A 494 -27.88 56.01 41.58
C LYS A 494 -26.40 56.33 41.81
N ARG A 495 -26.05 57.59 42.07
CA ARG A 495 -24.68 57.99 42.43
C ARG A 495 -24.23 57.36 43.76
N GLY A 496 -25.13 57.23 44.74
CA GLY A 496 -24.86 56.52 46.00
C GLY A 496 -24.63 55.02 45.83
N GLN A 497 -25.39 54.37 44.94
CA GLN A 497 -25.20 52.97 44.57
C GLN A 497 -23.91 52.74 43.78
N VAL A 498 -23.56 53.67 42.88
CA VAL A 498 -22.25 53.67 42.19
C VAL A 498 -21.14 53.72 43.25
N ALA A 499 -21.24 54.62 44.23
CA ALA A 499 -20.26 54.73 45.31
C ALA A 499 -20.18 53.47 46.20
N LEU A 500 -21.27 52.71 46.38
CA LEU A 500 -21.26 51.41 47.06
C LEU A 500 -20.44 50.37 46.32
N LEU A 501 -20.70 50.27 45.01
CA LEU A 501 -19.98 49.37 44.13
C LEU A 501 -18.49 49.74 44.05
N SER A 502 -18.13 51.00 44.33
CA SER A 502 -16.74 51.49 44.31
C SER A 502 -15.96 51.23 45.59
N ASN A 503 -16.53 50.48 46.54
CA ASN A 503 -15.93 50.26 47.86
C ASN A 503 -15.65 51.55 48.66
N HIS A 504 -16.24 52.68 48.23
CA HIS A 504 -16.14 53.95 48.92
C HIS A 504 -17.19 54.01 50.03
N HIS A 505 -17.18 53.04 50.95
CA HIS A 505 -18.29 52.80 51.90
C HIS A 505 -18.66 54.02 52.73
N ARG A 506 -17.70 54.91 53.05
CA ARG A 506 -17.99 56.18 53.74
C ARG A 506 -18.72 57.20 52.85
N ILE A 507 -18.32 57.31 51.59
CA ILE A 507 -18.97 58.20 50.61
C ILE A 507 -20.33 57.63 50.24
N ALA A 508 -20.41 56.32 50.02
CA ALA A 508 -21.65 55.63 49.74
C ALA A 508 -22.63 55.70 50.91
N SER A 509 -22.16 55.52 52.15
CA SER A 509 -22.96 55.75 53.35
C SER A 509 -23.45 57.20 53.41
N ALA A 510 -22.60 58.19 53.16
CA ALA A 510 -23.00 59.60 53.16
C ALA A 510 -24.00 59.95 52.04
N VAL A 511 -23.78 59.48 50.81
CA VAL A 511 -24.63 59.74 49.65
C VAL A 511 -25.95 58.95 49.74
N LEU A 512 -25.94 57.73 50.29
CA LEU A 512 -27.15 56.95 50.54
C LEU A 512 -27.91 57.45 51.76
N GLN A 513 -27.25 58.02 52.77
CA GLN A 513 -27.94 58.75 53.83
C GLN A 513 -28.51 60.08 53.35
N ASP A 514 -27.83 60.81 52.44
CA ASP A 514 -28.41 61.98 51.76
C ASP A 514 -29.60 61.57 50.87
N ALA A 515 -29.48 60.46 50.15
CA ALA A 515 -30.58 59.89 49.39
C ALA A 515 -31.72 59.42 50.30
N LEU A 516 -31.44 58.77 51.44
CA LEU A 516 -32.42 58.36 52.44
C LEU A 516 -33.09 59.59 53.06
N ALA A 517 -32.37 60.67 53.32
CA ALA A 517 -32.94 61.92 53.86
C ALA A 517 -33.83 62.63 52.83
N ARG A 518 -33.40 62.73 51.56
CA ARG A 518 -34.20 63.26 50.45
C ARG A 518 -35.42 62.38 50.15
N ALA A 519 -35.28 61.05 50.28
CA ALA A 519 -36.35 60.07 50.12
C ALA A 519 -37.33 60.08 51.30
N GLN A 520 -36.86 60.24 52.54
CA GLN A 520 -37.70 60.40 53.73
C GLN A 520 -38.49 61.71 53.69
N ARG A 521 -37.90 62.79 53.17
CA ARG A 521 -38.64 64.04 52.88
C ARG A 521 -39.70 63.82 51.80
N ALA A 522 -39.35 63.19 50.67
CA ALA A 522 -40.32 62.83 49.63
C ALA A 522 -41.42 61.86 50.13
N ARG A 523 -41.12 61.00 51.11
CA ARG A 523 -42.08 60.09 51.77
C ARG A 523 -42.99 60.83 52.74
N ALA A 524 -42.48 61.82 53.47
CA ALA A 524 -43.25 62.67 54.37
C ALA A 524 -44.19 63.62 53.59
N ASP A 525 -43.80 64.04 52.39
CA ASP A 525 -44.59 64.88 51.48
C ASP A 525 -45.68 64.10 50.71
N GLY A 526 -45.89 62.82 51.03
CA GLY A 526 -46.96 61.98 50.48
C GLY A 526 -46.72 61.45 49.06
N ALA A 527 -45.50 61.59 48.52
CA ALA A 527 -45.18 61.30 47.12
C ALA A 527 -44.58 59.89 46.89
N PHE A 528 -44.99 58.87 47.65
CA PHE A 528 -44.46 57.49 47.53
C PHE A 528 -45.46 56.52 46.90
N ASN A 529 -45.13 56.00 45.71
CA ASN A 529 -45.86 54.93 45.03
C ASN A 529 -45.21 53.54 45.30
N GLU A 530 -45.78 52.48 44.73
CA GLU A 530 -45.24 51.10 44.87
C GLU A 530 -43.82 50.93 44.33
N ASN A 531 -43.44 51.66 43.26
CA ASN A 531 -42.06 51.66 42.77
C ASN A 531 -41.13 52.35 43.77
N ASP A 532 -41.61 53.33 44.52
CA ASP A 532 -40.85 53.98 45.60
C ASP A 532 -40.75 53.09 46.85
N LYS A 533 -41.75 52.25 47.18
CA LYS A 533 -41.64 51.23 48.26
C LYS A 533 -40.60 50.16 47.93
N LYS A 534 -40.56 49.68 46.68
CA LYS A 534 -39.54 48.73 46.20
C LYS A 534 -38.15 49.36 46.18
N ALA A 535 -38.03 50.60 45.71
CA ALA A 535 -36.78 51.36 45.78
C ALA A 535 -36.32 51.57 47.24
N TYR A 536 -37.24 51.67 48.19
CA TYR A 536 -36.97 51.81 49.62
C TYR A 536 -36.55 50.51 50.32
N ALA A 537 -37.23 49.39 50.06
CA ALA A 537 -36.79 48.08 50.55
C ALA A 537 -35.41 47.72 49.99
N ARG A 538 -35.18 48.04 48.70
CA ARG A 538 -33.85 47.89 48.09
C ARG A 538 -32.80 48.77 48.76
N LEU A 539 -33.14 50.01 49.11
CA LEU A 539 -32.27 50.89 49.88
C LEU A 539 -31.93 50.30 51.27
N LEU A 540 -32.87 49.63 51.96
CA LEU A 540 -32.62 48.94 53.25
C LEU A 540 -31.73 47.71 53.11
N PHE A 541 -31.92 46.90 52.06
CA PHE A 541 -31.02 45.79 51.74
C PHE A 541 -29.61 46.29 51.35
N ASP A 542 -29.53 47.37 50.56
CA ASP A 542 -28.25 48.00 50.21
C ASP A 542 -27.56 48.56 51.48
N LEU A 543 -28.31 49.06 52.48
CA LEU A 543 -27.79 49.44 53.80
C LEU A 543 -27.36 48.23 54.65
N ALA A 544 -28.05 47.08 54.55
CA ALA A 544 -27.63 45.83 55.19
C ALA A 544 -26.27 45.36 54.62
N ALA A 545 -26.13 45.39 53.30
CA ALA A 545 -24.90 45.06 52.61
C ALA A 545 -23.74 46.01 53.01
N VAL A 546 -24.01 47.32 53.09
CA VAL A 546 -23.02 48.30 53.58
C VAL A 546 -22.57 48.01 55.00
N SER A 547 -23.52 47.64 55.85
CA SER A 547 -23.24 47.37 57.27
C SER A 547 -22.40 46.10 57.41
N ALA A 548 -22.67 45.08 56.58
CA ALA A 548 -21.87 43.85 56.51
C ALA A 548 -20.44 44.15 56.06
N THR A 549 -20.27 44.99 55.03
CA THR A 549 -18.94 45.41 54.57
C THR A 549 -18.17 46.24 55.60
N ASN A 550 -18.87 46.93 56.50
CA ASN A 550 -18.25 47.67 57.61
C ASN A 550 -18.08 46.81 58.88
N GLU A 551 -18.27 45.49 58.77
CA GLU A 551 -18.21 44.52 59.87
C GLU A 551 -19.21 44.78 61.02
N ASP A 552 -20.24 45.59 60.77
CA ASP A 552 -21.33 45.82 61.71
C ASP A 552 -22.39 44.72 61.52
N TRP A 553 -22.02 43.49 61.91
CA TRP A 553 -22.86 42.30 61.78
C TRP A 553 -24.16 42.39 62.60
N THR A 554 -24.16 43.22 63.65
CA THR A 554 -25.35 43.60 64.41
C THR A 554 -26.34 44.38 63.54
N SER A 555 -25.90 45.49 62.93
CA SER A 555 -26.74 46.26 62.02
C SER A 555 -27.12 45.46 60.77
N THR A 556 -26.24 44.59 60.27
CA THR A 556 -26.56 43.68 59.15
C THR A 556 -27.73 42.77 59.48
N LEU A 557 -27.66 42.07 60.61
CA LEU A 557 -28.73 41.21 61.05
C LEU A 557 -30.00 42.02 61.35
N ASP A 558 -29.87 43.23 61.92
CA ASP A 558 -31.01 44.12 62.18
C ASP A 558 -31.67 44.63 60.90
N TYR A 559 -30.92 45.01 59.86
CA TYR A 559 -31.46 45.41 58.57
C TYR A 559 -32.09 44.23 57.82
N LEU A 560 -31.49 43.03 57.88
CA LEU A 560 -32.07 41.80 57.31
C LEU A 560 -33.35 41.38 58.05
N ILE A 561 -33.39 41.52 59.37
CA ILE A 561 -34.59 41.29 60.16
C ILE A 561 -35.62 42.41 59.92
N ALA A 562 -35.21 43.66 59.72
CA ALA A 562 -36.10 44.76 59.37
C ALA A 562 -36.73 44.57 57.99
N ASP A 563 -35.96 44.08 57.02
CA ASP A 563 -36.42 43.64 55.70
C ASP A 563 -37.40 42.46 55.85
N TRP A 564 -37.01 41.40 56.58
CA TRP A 564 -37.88 40.24 56.84
C TRP A 564 -39.16 40.60 57.61
N LYS A 565 -39.13 41.61 58.49
CA LYS A 565 -40.30 42.12 59.22
C LYS A 565 -41.22 42.97 58.34
N LEU A 566 -40.69 43.65 57.32
CA LEU A 566 -41.53 44.34 56.33
C LEU A 566 -42.36 43.31 55.56
N GLN A 567 -41.72 42.22 55.11
CA GLN A 567 -42.39 41.11 54.45
C GLN A 567 -41.50 39.83 54.44
N PRO A 568 -41.86 38.75 55.16
CA PRO A 568 -41.12 37.49 55.10
C PRO A 568 -41.14 36.92 53.68
N ASP A 569 -39.97 36.79 53.08
CA ASP A 569 -39.81 36.34 51.70
C ASP A 569 -38.97 35.05 51.64
N PRO A 570 -39.53 33.91 51.23
CA PRO A 570 -38.78 32.67 51.02
C PRO A 570 -37.55 32.84 50.11
N ALA A 571 -37.54 33.83 49.20
CA ALA A 571 -36.40 34.14 48.35
C ALA A 571 -35.19 34.68 49.12
N LEU A 572 -35.37 35.19 50.35
CA LEU A 572 -34.28 35.68 51.20
C LEU A 572 -33.56 34.54 51.95
N VAL A 573 -34.14 33.34 52.05
CA VAL A 573 -33.57 32.20 52.80
C VAL A 573 -32.14 31.87 52.34
N LEU A 574 -31.92 31.83 51.02
CA LEU A 574 -30.62 31.51 50.44
C LEU A 574 -29.65 32.73 50.46
N PRO A 575 -30.00 33.94 49.98
CA PRO A 575 -29.11 35.10 50.01
C PRO A 575 -28.68 35.53 51.41
N ALA A 576 -29.56 35.49 52.41
CA ALA A 576 -29.20 35.81 53.79
C ALA A 576 -28.33 34.71 54.43
N TYR A 577 -28.52 33.44 54.05
CA TYR A 577 -27.61 32.36 54.45
C TYR A 577 -26.20 32.60 53.90
N LEU A 578 -26.08 32.99 52.62
CA LEU A 578 -24.79 33.30 52.00
C LEU A 578 -24.11 34.50 52.68
N MET A 579 -24.83 35.61 52.91
CA MET A 579 -24.29 36.81 53.56
C MET A 579 -23.81 36.55 55.00
N LEU A 580 -24.51 35.71 55.76
CA LEU A 580 -24.17 35.39 57.15
C LEU A 580 -23.17 34.22 57.30
N LYS A 581 -22.93 33.43 56.24
CA LYS A 581 -21.90 32.35 56.24
C LYS A 581 -20.49 32.94 56.30
N GLU A 582 -20.33 34.19 55.89
CA GLU A 582 -19.06 34.93 55.92
C GLU A 582 -18.69 35.48 57.30
N SER A 583 -19.61 35.47 58.28
CA SER A 583 -19.34 36.00 59.62
C SER A 583 -18.40 35.09 60.43
N THR A 584 -17.37 35.70 61.03
CA THR A 584 -16.43 35.06 61.95
C THR A 584 -16.72 35.36 63.42
N ALA A 585 -17.73 36.19 63.70
CA ALA A 585 -18.09 36.61 65.05
C ALA A 585 -18.67 35.44 65.87
N GLU A 586 -18.08 35.16 67.03
CA GLU A 586 -18.61 34.17 67.97
C GLU A 586 -20.04 34.57 68.37
N GLY A 587 -21.01 33.76 67.95
CA GLY A 587 -22.42 33.98 68.28
C GLY A 587 -23.26 34.68 67.20
N ILE A 588 -22.76 34.87 65.97
CA ILE A 588 -23.61 35.22 64.81
C ILE A 588 -23.21 34.29 63.65
N THR A 589 -24.10 33.38 63.24
CA THR A 589 -23.78 32.39 62.17
C THR A 589 -24.94 32.22 61.20
N ALA A 590 -24.65 31.78 59.97
CA ALA A 590 -25.67 31.35 59.00
C ALA A 590 -26.62 30.26 59.56
N ARG A 591 -26.13 29.48 60.54
CA ARG A 591 -26.95 28.53 61.30
C ARG A 591 -27.98 29.22 62.20
N MET A 592 -27.73 30.41 62.73
CA MET A 592 -28.74 31.17 63.48
C MET A 592 -29.86 31.67 62.57
N TRP A 593 -29.52 32.14 61.37
CA TRP A 593 -30.51 32.43 60.34
C TRP A 593 -31.33 31.18 59.98
N LEU A 594 -30.68 30.05 59.68
CA LEU A 594 -31.40 28.80 59.40
C LEU A 594 -32.21 28.29 60.58
N ASN A 595 -31.73 28.46 61.82
CA ASN A 595 -32.49 28.11 63.02
C ASN A 595 -33.69 29.06 63.21
N TYR A 596 -33.56 30.35 62.88
CA TYR A 596 -34.66 31.32 62.90
C TYR A 596 -35.71 30.94 61.85
N VAL A 597 -35.29 30.64 60.62
CA VAL A 597 -36.15 30.16 59.53
C VAL A 597 -36.77 28.79 59.86
N PHE A 598 -36.03 27.87 60.48
CA PHE A 598 -36.55 26.57 60.95
C PHE A 598 -37.54 26.73 62.10
N SER A 599 -37.26 27.61 63.05
CA SER A 599 -38.20 27.88 64.14
C SER A 599 -39.52 28.41 63.57
N TYR A 600 -39.47 29.34 62.61
CA TYR A 600 -40.64 29.85 61.91
C TYR A 600 -41.36 28.73 61.15
N THR A 601 -40.66 27.97 60.30
CA THR A 601 -41.29 26.91 59.48
C THR A 601 -41.77 25.70 60.26
N ASN A 602 -41.23 25.44 61.46
CA ASN A 602 -41.68 24.38 62.37
C ASN A 602 -42.90 24.77 63.22
N THR A 603 -43.09 26.06 63.50
CA THR A 603 -44.07 26.54 64.50
C THR A 603 -45.17 27.42 63.91
N ALA A 604 -44.91 28.10 62.80
CA ALA A 604 -45.88 28.97 62.15
C ALA A 604 -46.98 28.15 61.45
N ASN A 605 -48.21 28.65 61.52
CA ASN A 605 -49.32 28.09 60.77
C ASN A 605 -49.28 28.62 59.32
N LEU A 606 -48.43 28.00 58.50
CA LEU A 606 -48.20 28.39 57.11
C LEU A 606 -49.39 27.99 56.22
N SER A 607 -49.75 28.86 55.27
CA SER A 607 -50.63 28.47 54.16
C SER A 607 -49.95 27.39 53.31
N GLU A 608 -50.73 26.61 52.57
CA GLU A 608 -50.17 25.59 51.65
C GLU A 608 -49.19 26.21 50.65
N GLU A 609 -49.52 27.38 50.08
CA GLU A 609 -48.62 28.11 49.17
C GLU A 609 -47.30 28.50 49.85
N SER A 610 -47.35 28.90 51.13
CA SER A 610 -46.12 29.17 51.89
C SER A 610 -45.33 27.89 52.18
N LYS A 611 -46.00 26.78 52.52
CA LYS A 611 -45.33 25.48 52.72
C LYS A 611 -44.61 25.03 51.46
N ASP A 612 -45.22 25.22 50.29
CA ASP A 612 -44.62 24.88 49.00
C ASP A 612 -43.41 25.78 48.69
N MET A 613 -43.53 27.10 48.88
CA MET A 613 -42.39 28.02 48.68
C MET A 613 -41.21 27.72 49.62
N PHE A 614 -41.48 27.35 50.88
CA PHE A 614 -40.43 26.92 51.81
C PHE A 614 -39.87 25.54 51.46
N ALA A 615 -40.70 24.59 51.04
CA ALA A 615 -40.25 23.27 50.59
C ALA A 615 -39.35 23.37 49.36
N MET A 616 -39.65 24.30 48.43
CA MET A 616 -38.79 24.64 47.29
C MET A 616 -37.49 25.32 47.72
N ALA A 617 -37.54 26.27 48.67
CA ALA A 617 -36.33 26.89 49.19
C ALA A 617 -35.39 25.87 49.86
N PHE A 618 -35.93 24.91 50.63
CA PHE A 618 -35.15 23.82 51.19
C PHE A 618 -34.66 22.82 50.15
N LEU A 619 -35.43 22.55 49.09
CA LEU A 619 -35.00 21.70 47.98
C LEU A 619 -33.83 22.35 47.23
N SER A 620 -33.90 23.65 46.95
CA SER A 620 -32.81 24.42 46.33
C SER A 620 -31.55 24.41 47.20
N LEU A 621 -31.71 24.55 48.53
CA LEU A 621 -30.60 24.42 49.47
C LEU A 621 -30.06 22.99 49.53
N ALA A 622 -30.91 21.96 49.45
CA ALA A 622 -30.50 20.55 49.40
C ALA A 622 -29.64 20.25 48.18
N ARG A 623 -30.02 20.78 47.02
CA ARG A 623 -29.28 20.68 45.76
C ARG A 623 -27.92 21.35 45.86
N LEU A 624 -27.86 22.58 46.39
CA LEU A 624 -26.60 23.28 46.65
C LEU A 624 -25.67 22.46 47.55
N LEU A 625 -26.20 21.92 48.65
CA LEU A 625 -25.43 21.09 49.57
C LEU A 625 -24.99 19.76 48.94
N LYS A 626 -25.79 19.15 48.04
CA LYS A 626 -25.40 17.96 47.26
C LYS A 626 -24.23 18.31 46.33
N THR A 627 -24.28 19.44 45.63
CA THR A 627 -23.18 19.91 44.76
C THR A 627 -21.92 20.27 45.53
N GLU A 628 -22.04 20.79 46.77
CA GLU A 628 -20.92 21.06 47.67
C GLU A 628 -20.33 19.79 48.33
N GLY A 629 -20.82 18.59 47.97
CA GLY A 629 -20.37 17.32 48.54
C GLY A 629 -20.82 17.07 49.98
N GLN A 630 -21.64 17.95 50.55
CA GLN A 630 -22.18 17.85 51.91
C GLN A 630 -23.41 16.93 51.93
N LEU A 631 -23.23 15.68 51.48
CA LEU A 631 -24.32 14.71 51.27
C LEU A 631 -25.18 14.50 52.52
N GLN A 632 -24.61 14.63 53.73
CA GLN A 632 -25.33 14.49 55.00
C GLN A 632 -26.22 15.71 55.35
N GLU A 633 -25.79 16.94 55.05
CA GLU A 633 -26.63 18.14 55.26
C GLU A 633 -27.71 18.23 54.17
N ALA A 634 -27.39 17.81 52.94
CA ALA A 634 -28.36 17.64 51.87
C ALA A 634 -29.48 16.68 52.29
N VAL A 635 -29.16 15.56 52.94
CA VAL A 635 -30.16 14.63 53.52
C VAL A 635 -31.07 15.33 54.54
N LYS A 636 -30.58 16.28 55.35
CA LYS A 636 -31.42 17.03 56.30
C LYS A 636 -32.38 17.98 55.58
N MET A 637 -31.92 18.67 54.54
CA MET A 637 -32.77 19.56 53.72
C MET A 637 -33.81 18.76 52.93
N TYR A 638 -33.44 17.62 52.34
CA TYR A 638 -34.37 16.70 51.68
C TYR A 638 -35.43 16.18 52.66
N ARG A 639 -35.06 15.86 53.90
CA ARG A 639 -36.03 15.48 54.95
C ARG A 639 -36.96 16.64 55.32
N GLN A 640 -36.45 17.87 55.39
CA GLN A 640 -37.27 19.03 55.71
C GLN A 640 -38.26 19.35 54.59
N SER A 641 -37.81 19.28 53.34
CA SER A 641 -38.64 19.42 52.16
C SER A 641 -39.73 18.33 52.12
N LEU A 642 -39.37 17.04 52.27
CA LEU A 642 -40.32 15.92 52.31
C LEU A 642 -41.33 16.02 53.47
N ARG A 643 -40.98 16.66 54.57
CA ARG A 643 -41.87 16.83 55.72
C ARG A 643 -42.88 17.96 55.52
N LEU A 644 -42.46 19.07 54.90
CA LEU A 644 -43.33 20.21 54.61
C LEU A 644 -44.28 19.90 53.45
N ALA A 645 -43.74 19.34 52.36
CA ALA A 645 -44.50 18.94 51.18
C ALA A 645 -43.85 17.70 50.54
N PRO A 646 -44.36 16.47 50.80
CA PRO A 646 -43.81 15.26 50.20
C PRO A 646 -44.21 15.13 48.72
N THR A 647 -43.38 15.66 47.83
CA THR A 647 -43.59 15.55 46.39
C THR A 647 -42.93 14.29 45.81
N ALA A 648 -43.40 13.87 44.63
CA ALA A 648 -42.78 12.77 43.89
C ALA A 648 -41.32 13.10 43.51
N GLU A 649 -41.07 14.35 43.11
CA GLU A 649 -39.74 14.87 42.77
C GLU A 649 -38.74 14.67 43.91
N THR A 650 -39.08 15.13 45.12
CA THR A 650 -38.18 15.01 46.28
C THR A 650 -37.95 13.55 46.69
N ARG A 651 -38.91 12.65 46.48
CA ARG A 651 -38.76 11.20 46.76
C ARG A 651 -37.88 10.48 45.74
N LEU A 652 -38.01 10.82 44.46
CA LEU A 652 -37.18 10.25 43.40
C LEU A 652 -35.72 10.70 43.55
N GLU A 653 -35.47 11.99 43.80
CA GLU A 653 -34.11 12.50 44.07
C GLU A 653 -33.48 11.82 45.30
N ALA A 654 -34.26 11.55 46.34
CA ALA A 654 -33.80 10.80 47.50
C ALA A 654 -33.51 9.32 47.20
N ALA A 655 -34.24 8.70 46.26
CA ALA A 655 -34.03 7.31 45.84
C ALA A 655 -32.78 7.15 44.96
N TYR A 656 -32.52 8.10 44.06
CA TYR A 656 -31.26 8.17 43.32
C TYR A 656 -30.06 8.38 44.23
N LEU A 657 -30.15 9.31 45.19
CA LEU A 657 -29.10 9.51 46.20
C LEU A 657 -28.84 8.23 47.02
N ALA A 658 -29.85 7.35 47.19
CA ALA A 658 -29.67 6.06 47.85
C ALA A 658 -28.94 5.02 46.97
N LEU A 659 -29.10 5.04 45.64
CA LEU A 659 -28.28 4.22 44.73
C LEU A 659 -26.82 4.71 44.67
N GLU A 660 -26.60 6.03 44.63
CA GLU A 660 -25.25 6.63 44.69
C GLU A 660 -24.50 6.23 45.98
N LEU A 661 -25.23 6.06 47.08
CA LEU A 661 -24.69 5.60 48.37
C LEU A 661 -24.62 4.06 48.50
N ASN A 662 -24.76 3.32 47.39
CA ASN A 662 -24.77 1.85 47.31
C ASN A 662 -25.77 1.18 48.27
N HIS A 663 -27.00 1.71 48.30
CA HIS A 663 -28.10 1.16 49.09
C HIS A 663 -29.30 0.75 48.21
N PRO A 664 -29.14 -0.23 47.29
CA PRO A 664 -30.18 -0.59 46.31
C PRO A 664 -31.49 -1.06 46.96
N LYS A 665 -31.44 -1.67 48.14
CA LYS A 665 -32.65 -2.03 48.90
C LYS A 665 -33.44 -0.81 49.39
N ARG A 666 -32.76 0.28 49.80
CA ARG A 666 -33.41 1.51 50.29
C ARG A 666 -33.99 2.32 49.13
N ALA A 667 -33.34 2.30 47.98
CA ALA A 667 -33.89 2.82 46.74
C ALA A 667 -35.22 2.12 46.42
N LEU A 668 -35.24 0.78 46.40
CA LEU A 668 -36.48 0.01 46.16
C LEU A 668 -37.60 0.33 47.19
N MET A 669 -37.27 0.57 48.47
CA MET A 669 -38.26 0.98 49.48
C MET A 669 -38.86 2.37 49.23
N LEU A 670 -38.07 3.35 48.82
CA LEU A 670 -38.55 4.70 48.51
C LEU A 670 -39.49 4.68 47.29
N LEU A 671 -39.25 3.77 46.34
CA LEU A 671 -40.14 3.57 45.19
C LEU A 671 -41.49 2.95 45.55
N GLN A 672 -41.57 2.09 46.58
CA GLN A 672 -42.84 1.44 46.99
C GLN A 672 -43.92 2.43 47.43
N GLN A 673 -43.53 3.63 47.89
CA GLN A 673 -44.46 4.67 48.34
C GLN A 673 -44.88 5.63 47.22
N LEU A 674 -44.41 5.42 45.99
CA LEU A 674 -44.80 6.18 44.82
C LEU A 674 -45.92 5.46 44.08
N ASP A 675 -46.87 6.25 43.58
CA ASP A 675 -47.84 5.77 42.61
C ASP A 675 -47.10 5.30 41.34
N GLN A 676 -47.13 3.99 41.13
CA GLN A 676 -46.43 3.31 40.05
C GLN A 676 -46.94 3.69 38.66
N THR A 677 -48.09 4.38 38.57
CA THR A 677 -48.72 4.78 37.30
C THR A 677 -48.30 6.16 36.80
N LYS A 678 -47.76 7.02 37.68
CA LYS A 678 -47.41 8.42 37.35
C LYS A 678 -45.93 8.65 37.09
N ASN A 679 -45.05 7.82 37.66
CA ASN A 679 -43.59 7.95 37.54
C ASN A 679 -42.95 6.65 37.03
N THR A 680 -43.67 5.94 36.16
CA THR A 680 -43.36 4.59 35.69
C THR A 680 -41.91 4.46 35.21
N ASP A 681 -41.41 5.42 34.44
CA ASP A 681 -40.09 5.35 33.81
C ASP A 681 -38.95 5.51 34.82
N ALA A 682 -39.04 6.51 35.70
CA ALA A 682 -38.05 6.72 36.77
C ALA A 682 -38.04 5.55 37.76
N ILE A 683 -39.20 4.97 38.07
CA ILE A 683 -39.33 3.79 38.92
C ILE A 683 -38.74 2.54 38.24
N LEU A 684 -39.01 2.36 36.94
CA LEU A 684 -38.46 1.25 36.16
C LEU A 684 -36.92 1.34 36.10
N ALA A 685 -36.37 2.51 35.77
CA ALA A 685 -34.92 2.71 35.68
C ALA A 685 -34.18 2.39 36.99
N ILE A 686 -34.67 2.91 38.12
CA ILE A 686 -34.09 2.65 39.46
C ILE A 686 -34.21 1.16 39.83
N ARG A 687 -35.25 0.45 39.37
CA ARG A 687 -35.48 -0.97 39.63
C ARG A 687 -34.59 -1.88 38.76
N CYS A 688 -34.45 -1.59 37.49
CA CYS A 688 -33.65 -2.37 36.54
C CYS A 688 -32.16 -2.31 36.91
N GLU A 689 -31.66 -1.13 37.26
CA GLU A 689 -30.30 -0.96 37.74
C GLU A 689 -30.06 -1.71 39.06
N ALA A 690 -31.05 -1.71 39.96
CA ALA A 690 -30.99 -2.51 41.18
C ALA A 690 -30.92 -4.04 40.91
N TYR A 691 -31.55 -4.56 39.85
CA TYR A 691 -31.47 -5.98 39.49
C TYR A 691 -30.18 -6.36 38.76
N ARG A 692 -29.63 -5.46 37.95
CA ARG A 692 -28.34 -5.63 37.28
C ARG A 692 -27.19 -5.72 38.28
N VAL A 693 -27.18 -4.83 39.27
CA VAL A 693 -26.22 -4.85 40.40
C VAL A 693 -26.36 -6.11 41.28
N LEU A 694 -27.46 -6.86 41.14
CA LEU A 694 -27.72 -8.11 41.85
C LEU A 694 -27.46 -9.39 40.99
N ASP A 695 -26.93 -9.29 39.76
CA ASP A 695 -26.60 -10.39 38.83
C ASP A 695 -27.76 -11.35 38.47
N ARG A 696 -28.99 -10.86 38.48
CA ARG A 696 -30.19 -11.65 38.13
C ARG A 696 -30.47 -11.61 36.62
N ASN A 697 -29.70 -12.34 35.81
CA ASN A 697 -29.66 -12.23 34.33
C ASN A 697 -31.01 -12.38 33.61
N LEU A 698 -31.92 -13.23 34.07
CA LEU A 698 -33.24 -13.42 33.43
C LEU A 698 -34.21 -12.28 33.76
N GLU A 699 -34.24 -11.85 35.03
CA GLU A 699 -35.00 -10.69 35.48
C GLU A 699 -34.43 -9.40 34.89
N ALA A 700 -33.10 -9.31 34.73
CA ALA A 700 -32.41 -8.23 34.05
C ALA A 700 -32.71 -8.21 32.55
N LEU A 701 -32.77 -9.36 31.87
CA LEU A 701 -33.20 -9.45 30.47
C LEU A 701 -34.64 -8.97 30.31
N THR A 702 -35.55 -9.43 31.19
CA THR A 702 -36.95 -9.01 31.18
C THR A 702 -37.08 -7.51 31.46
N CYS A 703 -36.30 -6.99 32.40
CA CYS A 703 -36.23 -5.57 32.73
C CYS A 703 -35.64 -4.73 31.59
N ALA A 704 -34.56 -5.17 30.95
CA ALA A 704 -33.94 -4.50 29.82
C ALA A 704 -34.88 -4.47 28.61
N GLN A 705 -35.63 -5.54 28.36
CA GLN A 705 -36.68 -5.57 27.32
C GLN A 705 -37.82 -4.59 27.63
N GLN A 706 -38.23 -4.45 28.90
CA GLN A 706 -39.23 -3.47 29.32
C GLN A 706 -38.71 -2.03 29.23
N GLU A 707 -37.46 -1.78 29.62
CA GLU A 707 -36.82 -0.47 29.44
C GLU A 707 -36.68 -0.11 27.97
N LEU A 708 -36.36 -1.09 27.13
CA LEU A 708 -36.27 -0.89 25.70
C LEU A 708 -37.64 -0.63 25.07
N GLN A 709 -38.71 -1.31 25.51
CA GLN A 709 -40.08 -0.98 25.09
C GLN A 709 -40.48 0.46 25.45
N ALA A 710 -40.03 0.94 26.60
CA ALA A 710 -40.30 2.31 27.05
C ALA A 710 -39.42 3.35 26.34
N GLN A 711 -38.18 2.99 26.01
CA GLN A 711 -37.22 3.85 25.32
C GLN A 711 -36.57 3.12 24.13
N PRO A 712 -37.32 2.94 23.02
CA PRO A 712 -36.84 2.15 21.88
C PRO A 712 -35.65 2.78 21.14
N MET A 713 -35.32 4.04 21.44
CA MET A 713 -34.25 4.80 20.80
C MET A 713 -33.06 5.04 21.75
N ASN A 714 -32.90 4.23 22.80
CA ASN A 714 -31.82 4.38 23.77
C ASN A 714 -30.72 3.34 23.53
N ALA A 715 -29.57 3.80 23.03
CA ALA A 715 -28.41 2.98 22.67
C ALA A 715 -27.88 2.13 23.85
N ASP A 716 -27.84 2.69 25.07
CA ASP A 716 -27.35 1.97 26.25
C ASP A 716 -28.25 0.77 26.59
N LYS A 717 -29.54 0.86 26.27
CA LYS A 717 -30.51 -0.23 26.49
C LYS A 717 -30.32 -1.34 25.47
N HIS A 718 -30.09 -1.00 24.20
CA HIS A 718 -29.69 -1.95 23.17
C HIS A 718 -28.35 -2.63 23.49
N LEU A 719 -27.33 -1.88 23.95
CA LEU A 719 -26.05 -2.46 24.40
C LEU A 719 -26.22 -3.43 25.55
N THR A 720 -27.04 -3.04 26.53
CA THR A 720 -27.35 -3.90 27.68
C THR A 720 -27.99 -5.20 27.18
N LEU A 721 -28.92 -5.12 26.23
CA LEU A 721 -29.60 -6.29 25.68
C LEU A 721 -28.67 -7.17 24.83
N ALA A 722 -27.84 -6.59 23.97
CA ALA A 722 -26.78 -7.27 23.23
C ALA A 722 -25.82 -8.03 24.13
N SER A 723 -25.32 -7.39 25.20
CA SER A 723 -24.41 -8.03 26.15
C SER A 723 -25.05 -9.22 26.87
N LEU A 724 -26.36 -9.14 27.16
CA LEU A 724 -27.12 -10.24 27.73
C LEU A 724 -27.33 -11.37 26.71
N TYR A 725 -27.58 -11.06 25.43
CA TYR A 725 -27.69 -12.06 24.37
C TYR A 725 -26.36 -12.77 24.07
N LEU A 726 -25.23 -12.06 24.03
CA LEU A 726 -23.89 -12.66 23.90
C LEU A 726 -23.59 -13.63 25.05
N ARG A 727 -23.92 -13.26 26.30
CA ARG A 727 -23.78 -14.14 27.48
C ARG A 727 -24.68 -15.37 27.41
N LEU A 728 -25.82 -15.26 26.72
CA LEU A 728 -26.76 -16.37 26.50
C LEU A 728 -26.44 -17.17 25.22
N GLY A 729 -25.45 -16.75 24.42
CA GLY A 729 -24.99 -17.43 23.19
C GLY A 729 -25.80 -17.13 21.92
N ASP A 730 -26.73 -16.18 21.95
CA ASP A 730 -27.60 -15.83 20.82
C ASP A 730 -26.96 -14.73 19.95
N LYS A 731 -26.00 -15.13 19.09
CA LYS A 731 -25.15 -14.22 18.30
C LYS A 731 -25.92 -13.37 17.27
N GLU A 732 -26.99 -13.92 16.70
CA GLU A 732 -27.81 -13.21 15.71
C GLU A 732 -28.60 -12.06 16.36
N LYS A 733 -29.24 -12.31 17.51
CA LYS A 733 -29.91 -11.22 18.26
C LYS A 733 -28.90 -10.23 18.84
N ALA A 734 -27.74 -10.70 19.27
CA ALA A 734 -26.68 -9.79 19.68
C ALA A 734 -26.24 -8.87 18.54
N ARG A 735 -26.14 -9.37 17.30
CA ARG A 735 -25.85 -8.55 16.11
C ARG A 735 -26.91 -7.47 15.92
N GLU A 736 -28.18 -7.84 15.91
CA GLU A 736 -29.30 -6.89 15.73
C GLU A 736 -29.28 -5.79 16.80
N GLU A 737 -29.11 -6.16 18.07
CA GLU A 737 -29.08 -5.20 19.18
C GLU A 737 -27.80 -4.34 19.18
N LEU A 738 -26.64 -4.87 18.81
CA LEU A 738 -25.41 -4.07 18.68
C LEU A 738 -25.48 -3.08 17.51
N GLN A 739 -26.07 -3.47 16.38
CA GLN A 739 -26.29 -2.56 15.25
C GLN A 739 -27.23 -1.42 15.65
N GLN A 740 -28.36 -1.73 16.29
CA GLN A 740 -29.29 -0.72 16.77
C GLN A 740 -28.64 0.19 17.84
N ALA A 741 -27.86 -0.38 18.75
CA ALA A 741 -27.10 0.41 19.72
C ALA A 741 -26.16 1.41 19.04
N TYR A 742 -25.41 0.96 18.04
CA TYR A 742 -24.46 1.81 17.33
C TYR A 742 -25.18 2.86 16.47
N GLU A 743 -26.26 2.51 15.77
CA GLU A 743 -27.09 3.47 15.00
C GLU A 743 -27.65 4.60 15.88
N LEU A 744 -27.98 4.29 17.13
CA LEU A 744 -28.54 5.24 18.09
C LEU A 744 -27.47 6.07 18.80
N SER A 745 -26.33 5.47 19.13
CA SER A 745 -25.18 6.18 19.70
C SER A 745 -23.89 5.47 19.30
N PRO A 746 -23.20 5.97 18.27
CA PRO A 746 -21.88 5.49 17.89
C PRO A 746 -20.92 5.58 19.09
N ASN A 747 -20.34 4.46 19.50
CA ASN A 747 -19.34 4.43 20.56
C ASN A 747 -18.37 3.25 20.42
N LEU A 748 -17.19 3.42 21.01
CA LEU A 748 -16.09 2.46 21.02
C LEU A 748 -16.54 1.03 21.35
N ALA A 749 -17.19 0.87 22.50
CA ALA A 749 -17.54 -0.45 23.02
C ALA A 749 -18.46 -1.23 22.06
N THR A 750 -19.31 -0.53 21.31
CA THR A 750 -20.22 -1.14 20.34
C THR A 750 -19.49 -1.46 19.03
N ALA A 751 -18.68 -0.52 18.52
CA ALA A 751 -17.91 -0.71 17.29
C ALA A 751 -16.93 -1.88 17.39
N SER A 752 -16.14 -1.97 18.48
CA SER A 752 -15.23 -3.10 18.70
C SER A 752 -15.99 -4.43 18.77
N GLN A 753 -17.13 -4.46 19.48
CA GLN A 753 -17.94 -5.68 19.63
C GLN A 753 -18.55 -6.12 18.30
N LEU A 754 -18.96 -5.19 17.44
CA LEU A 754 -19.41 -5.49 16.08
C LEU A 754 -18.27 -6.07 15.23
N GLY A 755 -17.09 -5.44 15.23
CA GLY A 755 -15.93 -5.94 14.48
C GLY A 755 -15.56 -7.38 14.83
N PHE A 756 -15.45 -7.70 16.13
CA PHE A 756 -15.19 -9.07 16.57
C PHE A 756 -16.34 -10.03 16.28
N LEU A 757 -17.60 -9.60 16.43
CA LEU A 757 -18.76 -10.43 16.11
C LEU A 757 -18.81 -10.79 14.62
N TYR A 758 -18.58 -9.84 13.73
CA TYR A 758 -18.52 -10.07 12.27
C TYR A 758 -17.34 -10.95 11.86
N GLN A 759 -16.18 -10.79 12.52
CA GLN A 759 -15.05 -11.69 12.34
C GLN A 759 -15.39 -13.14 12.74
N GLU A 760 -16.10 -13.34 13.85
CA GLU A 760 -16.56 -14.67 14.28
C GLU A 760 -17.62 -15.28 13.34
N LEU A 761 -18.42 -14.44 12.68
CA LEU A 761 -19.39 -14.85 11.67
C LEU A 761 -18.75 -15.13 10.29
N GLY A 762 -17.48 -14.75 10.08
CA GLY A 762 -16.74 -14.95 8.83
C GLY A 762 -16.96 -13.86 7.78
N GLU A 763 -17.62 -12.76 8.13
CA GLU A 763 -17.90 -11.60 7.28
C GLU A 763 -16.75 -10.58 7.38
N TYR A 764 -15.60 -10.91 6.76
CA TYR A 764 -14.35 -10.16 6.95
C TYR A 764 -14.37 -8.71 6.44
N GLU A 765 -15.07 -8.44 5.33
CA GLU A 765 -15.20 -7.10 4.76
C GLU A 765 -15.96 -6.17 5.74
N VAL A 766 -17.05 -6.67 6.31
CA VAL A 766 -17.85 -5.92 7.29
C VAL A 766 -17.09 -5.78 8.61
N ALA A 767 -16.33 -6.80 9.01
CA ALA A 767 -15.47 -6.73 10.19
C ALA A 767 -14.38 -5.66 10.03
N GLU A 768 -13.82 -5.51 8.82
CA GLU A 768 -12.84 -4.47 8.50
C GLU A 768 -13.42 -3.08 8.68
N ASP A 769 -14.60 -2.80 8.13
CA ASP A 769 -15.29 -1.52 8.31
C ASP A 769 -15.50 -1.19 9.80
N TRP A 770 -15.97 -2.16 10.59
CA TRP A 770 -16.21 -1.96 12.02
C TRP A 770 -14.93 -1.82 12.85
N PHE A 771 -13.86 -2.54 12.49
CA PHE A 771 -12.58 -2.33 13.16
C PHE A 771 -11.96 -0.98 12.78
N LEU A 772 -12.12 -0.53 11.52
CA LEU A 772 -11.64 0.77 11.06
C LEU A 772 -12.35 1.90 11.80
N GLU A 773 -13.67 1.81 11.88
CA GLU A 773 -14.51 2.70 12.67
C GLU A 773 -14.05 2.73 14.15
N SER A 774 -13.85 1.54 14.74
CA SER A 774 -13.38 1.44 16.13
C SER A 774 -11.98 2.00 16.34
N PHE A 775 -11.09 1.89 15.36
CA PHE A 775 -9.70 2.35 15.47
C PHE A 775 -9.58 3.86 15.24
N GLU A 776 -10.15 4.39 14.15
CA GLU A 776 -9.98 5.80 13.75
C GLU A 776 -10.86 6.74 14.58
N GLU A 777 -12.14 6.40 14.82
CA GLU A 777 -13.07 7.30 15.53
C GLU A 777 -12.96 7.19 17.05
N HIS A 778 -12.36 6.09 17.55
CA HIS A 778 -12.35 5.77 18.98
C HIS A 778 -10.99 5.35 19.56
N ASP A 779 -9.90 5.40 18.79
CA ASP A 779 -8.53 5.08 19.23
C ASP A 779 -8.37 3.66 19.83
N ASP A 780 -9.13 2.68 19.30
CA ASP A 780 -9.04 1.28 19.74
C ASP A 780 -7.83 0.56 19.15
N GLN A 781 -6.76 0.51 19.92
CA GLN A 781 -5.53 -0.16 19.54
C GLN A 781 -5.69 -1.68 19.35
N SER A 782 -6.70 -2.31 20.00
CA SER A 782 -7.00 -3.72 19.80
C SER A 782 -7.67 -3.98 18.44
N ALA A 783 -8.60 -3.11 18.05
CA ALA A 783 -9.19 -3.12 16.71
C ALA A 783 -8.14 -2.81 15.64
N GLY A 784 -7.25 -1.83 15.90
CA GLY A 784 -6.12 -1.50 15.02
C GLY A 784 -5.17 -2.69 14.78
N MET A 785 -4.87 -3.47 15.83
CA MET A 785 -4.10 -4.71 15.66
C MET A 785 -4.86 -5.77 14.84
N ALA A 786 -6.18 -5.88 15.01
CA ALA A 786 -7.00 -6.81 14.22
C ALA A 786 -7.02 -6.41 12.73
N LEU A 787 -7.18 -5.12 12.42
CA LEU A 787 -7.06 -4.57 11.06
C LEU A 787 -5.71 -4.85 10.43
N LEU A 788 -4.63 -4.61 11.18
CA LEU A 788 -3.27 -4.83 10.72
C LEU A 788 -3.08 -6.27 10.25
N TYR A 789 -3.53 -7.25 11.02
CA TYR A 789 -3.44 -8.66 10.64
C TYR A 789 -4.36 -9.03 9.49
N LEU A 790 -5.56 -8.45 9.43
CA LEU A 790 -6.49 -8.66 8.34
C LEU A 790 -5.88 -8.18 7.01
N ASN A 791 -5.29 -6.98 6.99
CA ASN A 791 -4.61 -6.40 5.82
C ASN A 791 -3.35 -7.19 5.42
N LEU A 792 -2.52 -7.61 6.39
CA LEU A 792 -1.38 -8.49 6.12
C LEU A 792 -1.80 -9.83 5.48
N ARG A 793 -2.95 -10.37 5.89
CA ARG A 793 -3.49 -11.62 5.31
C ARG A 793 -4.05 -11.40 3.91
N GLN A 794 -4.65 -10.25 3.64
CA GLN A 794 -5.13 -9.85 2.32
C GLN A 794 -3.98 -9.43 1.38
N MET A 795 -2.74 -9.39 1.89
CA MET A 795 -1.53 -8.92 1.17
C MET A 795 -1.56 -7.44 0.80
N ASP A 796 -2.37 -6.63 1.52
CA ASP A 796 -2.35 -5.17 1.42
C ASP A 796 -1.27 -4.61 2.35
N TYR A 797 -0.02 -4.66 1.86
CA TYR A 797 1.14 -4.27 2.65
C TYR A 797 1.27 -2.75 2.83
N ASP A 798 0.69 -1.97 1.93
CA ASP A 798 0.72 -0.51 2.00
C ASP A 798 -0.19 -0.02 3.12
N GLU A 799 -1.44 -0.52 3.19
CA GLU A 799 -2.36 -0.18 4.27
C GLU A 799 -1.89 -0.77 5.61
N ALA A 800 -1.38 -2.00 5.62
CA ALA A 800 -0.76 -2.57 6.82
C ALA A 800 0.40 -1.71 7.35
N ALA A 801 1.25 -1.16 6.49
CA ALA A 801 2.33 -0.25 6.91
C ALA A 801 1.80 1.08 7.45
N HIS A 802 0.74 1.61 6.85
CA HIS A 802 0.08 2.83 7.31
C HIS A 802 -0.56 2.65 8.70
N LEU A 803 -1.33 1.57 8.89
CA LEU A 803 -1.93 1.19 10.17
C LEU A 803 -0.85 0.97 11.25
N LEU A 804 0.24 0.28 10.90
CA LEU A 804 1.34 0.03 11.84
C LEU A 804 1.98 1.33 12.35
N ALA A 805 2.05 2.38 11.52
CA ALA A 805 2.58 3.68 11.94
C ALA A 805 1.62 4.48 12.85
N LYS A 806 0.31 4.21 12.78
CA LYS A 806 -0.71 4.86 13.60
C LYS A 806 -0.92 4.19 14.97
N LEU A 807 -0.56 2.91 15.11
CA LEU A 807 -0.72 2.16 16.35
C LEU A 807 0.14 2.75 17.50
N ASP A 808 -0.49 3.03 18.64
CA ASP A 808 0.17 3.43 19.87
C ASP A 808 0.61 2.20 20.66
N VAL A 809 1.87 1.81 20.45
CA VAL A 809 2.51 0.66 21.08
C VAL A 809 2.43 0.71 22.62
N SER A 810 2.35 1.89 23.24
CA SER A 810 2.29 2.03 24.71
C SER A 810 0.98 1.55 25.33
N LYS A 811 -0.09 1.49 24.53
CA LYS A 811 -1.43 1.04 24.93
C LYS A 811 -1.69 -0.44 24.62
N LEU A 812 -0.77 -1.12 23.93
CA LEU A 812 -0.91 -2.54 23.56
C LEU A 812 -0.60 -3.48 24.74
N SER A 813 -1.31 -4.61 24.81
CA SER A 813 -0.94 -5.72 25.69
C SER A 813 0.42 -6.33 25.27
N GLN A 814 1.06 -7.11 26.14
CA GLN A 814 2.34 -7.75 25.81
C GLN A 814 2.24 -8.66 24.58
N GLU A 815 1.14 -9.39 24.44
CA GLU A 815 0.90 -10.27 23.29
C GLU A 815 0.68 -9.47 22.00
N GLN A 816 -0.12 -8.40 22.07
CA GLN A 816 -0.33 -7.48 20.94
C GLN A 816 0.98 -6.77 20.54
N MET A 817 1.82 -6.40 21.51
CA MET A 817 3.11 -5.77 21.26
C MET A 817 4.10 -6.72 20.58
N ALA A 818 4.15 -7.99 20.99
CA ALA A 818 4.94 -9.00 20.27
C ALA A 818 4.44 -9.15 18.83
N GLY A 819 3.12 -9.19 18.67
CA GLY A 819 2.43 -9.18 17.39
C GLY A 819 2.79 -7.99 16.48
N TYR A 820 2.83 -6.79 17.05
CA TYR A 820 3.24 -5.57 16.36
C TYR A 820 4.65 -5.68 15.78
N TYR A 821 5.63 -6.16 16.56
CA TYR A 821 7.00 -6.35 16.06
C TYR A 821 7.09 -7.45 15.00
N ALA A 822 6.31 -8.53 15.12
CA ALA A 822 6.25 -9.58 14.09
C ALA A 822 5.65 -9.04 12.77
N ALA A 823 4.57 -8.27 12.84
CA ALA A 823 3.97 -7.60 11.69
C ALA A 823 4.94 -6.60 11.03
N ARG A 824 5.68 -5.82 11.83
CA ARG A 824 6.70 -4.90 11.33
C ARG A 824 7.85 -5.61 10.61
N ALA A 825 8.28 -6.75 11.15
CA ALA A 825 9.28 -7.60 10.49
C ALA A 825 8.78 -8.09 9.14
N GLN A 826 7.54 -8.59 9.06
CA GLN A 826 6.93 -9.05 7.81
C GLN A 826 6.85 -7.93 6.76
N LEU A 827 6.45 -6.72 7.15
CA LEU A 827 6.42 -5.56 6.25
C LEU A 827 7.82 -5.16 5.76
N THR A 828 8.81 -5.22 6.64
CA THR A 828 10.20 -4.92 6.28
C THR A 828 10.73 -5.92 5.24
N LEU A 829 10.40 -7.21 5.41
CA LEU A 829 10.76 -8.25 4.43
C LEU A 829 10.11 -8.00 3.06
N HIS A 830 8.86 -7.54 3.04
CA HIS A 830 8.15 -7.22 1.81
C HIS A 830 8.72 -5.97 1.12
N GLN A 831 8.84 -4.85 1.84
CA GLN A 831 9.32 -3.57 1.32
C GLN A 831 10.79 -3.63 0.86
N GLY A 832 11.61 -4.44 1.53
CA GLY A 832 13.01 -4.63 1.19
C GLY A 832 13.28 -5.62 0.06
N ASN A 833 12.26 -6.18 -0.60
CA ASN A 833 12.40 -7.24 -1.60
C ASN A 833 13.32 -8.39 -1.13
N GLN A 834 13.25 -8.72 0.18
CA GLN A 834 14.12 -9.72 0.81
C GLN A 834 15.64 -9.44 0.69
N SER A 835 16.06 -8.17 0.64
CA SER A 835 17.49 -7.83 0.68
C SER A 835 18.14 -8.32 1.99
N PRO A 836 19.46 -8.60 2.00
CA PRO A 836 20.17 -9.01 3.23
C PRO A 836 19.99 -8.02 4.39
N GLU A 837 19.93 -6.72 4.10
CA GLU A 837 19.71 -5.67 5.10
C GLU A 837 18.29 -5.73 5.68
N ALA A 838 17.28 -5.94 4.82
CA ALA A 838 15.89 -6.07 5.22
C ALA A 838 15.67 -7.34 6.06
N LEU A 839 16.28 -8.46 5.66
CA LEU A 839 16.29 -9.70 6.42
C LEU A 839 16.94 -9.52 7.81
N ALA A 840 18.09 -8.84 7.88
CA ALA A 840 18.76 -8.57 9.15
C ALA A 840 17.92 -7.65 10.07
N SER A 841 17.28 -6.63 9.50
CA SER A 841 16.37 -5.74 10.22
C SER A 841 15.12 -6.47 10.73
N ALA A 842 14.49 -7.30 9.89
CA ALA A 842 13.36 -8.14 10.27
C ALA A 842 13.73 -9.13 11.38
N LEU A 843 14.93 -9.72 11.35
CA LEU A 843 15.42 -10.61 12.40
C LEU A 843 15.55 -9.91 13.76
N VAL A 844 15.96 -8.63 13.78
CA VAL A 844 16.01 -7.84 15.02
C VAL A 844 14.61 -7.71 15.63
N ASP A 845 13.62 -7.40 14.80
CA ASP A 845 12.23 -7.27 15.23
C ASP A 845 11.61 -8.59 15.67
N LEU A 846 11.88 -9.69 14.97
CA LEU A 846 11.43 -11.02 15.38
C LEU A 846 12.07 -11.48 16.69
N ARG A 847 13.37 -11.20 16.91
CA ARG A 847 14.02 -11.45 18.20
C ARG A 847 13.40 -10.60 19.31
N LYS A 848 13.06 -9.34 19.02
CA LYS A 848 12.36 -8.46 19.96
C LYS A 848 10.96 -8.99 20.28
N ALA A 849 10.17 -9.36 19.28
CA ALA A 849 8.86 -9.96 19.41
C ALA A 849 8.92 -11.20 20.32
N ARG A 850 9.87 -12.11 20.04
CA ARG A 850 10.09 -13.33 20.82
C ARG A 850 10.43 -13.08 22.28
N SER A 851 11.20 -12.01 22.57
CA SER A 851 11.56 -11.64 23.93
C SER A 851 10.38 -11.14 24.76
N ILE A 852 9.32 -10.67 24.10
CA ILE A 852 8.09 -10.20 24.74
C ILE A 852 7.11 -11.36 24.88
N ALA A 853 6.79 -12.03 23.78
CA ALA A 853 5.99 -13.25 23.76
C ALA A 853 6.55 -14.25 22.74
N SER A 854 6.86 -15.46 23.20
CA SER A 854 7.41 -16.52 22.36
C SER A 854 6.28 -17.40 21.82
N THR A 855 5.69 -17.00 20.69
CA THR A 855 4.67 -17.79 19.98
C THR A 855 5.32 -18.72 18.95
N PRO A 856 4.67 -19.82 18.53
CA PRO A 856 5.18 -20.73 17.51
C PRO A 856 5.52 -20.01 16.19
N ASP A 857 4.65 -19.11 15.72
CA ASP A 857 4.85 -18.38 14.47
C ASP A 857 6.11 -17.51 14.50
N ILE A 858 6.33 -16.77 15.61
CA ILE A 858 7.52 -15.94 15.78
C ILE A 858 8.79 -16.81 15.79
N ARG A 859 8.77 -17.95 16.49
CA ARG A 859 9.93 -18.86 16.51
C ARG A 859 10.23 -19.44 15.13
N PHE A 860 9.21 -19.84 14.38
CA PHE A 860 9.35 -20.30 12.99
C PHE A 860 9.95 -19.20 12.09
N SER A 861 9.42 -17.97 12.15
CA SER A 861 9.94 -16.85 11.35
C SER A 861 11.38 -16.51 11.67
N VAL A 862 11.83 -16.64 12.93
CA VAL A 862 13.25 -16.45 13.29
C VAL A 862 14.15 -17.45 12.55
N VAL A 863 13.80 -18.75 12.59
CA VAL A 863 14.58 -19.78 11.88
C VAL A 863 14.55 -19.54 10.37
N GLN A 864 13.39 -19.17 9.82
CA GLN A 864 13.23 -18.91 8.39
C GLN A 864 14.11 -17.75 7.92
N VAL A 865 14.12 -16.62 8.65
CA VAL A 865 14.92 -15.45 8.28
C VAL A 865 16.41 -15.73 8.45
N LEU A 866 16.82 -16.48 9.49
CA LEU A 866 18.22 -16.92 9.64
C LEU A 866 18.67 -17.81 8.48
N PHE A 867 17.80 -18.72 8.02
CA PHE A 867 18.07 -19.55 6.84
C PHE A 867 18.20 -18.71 5.56
N GLN A 868 17.33 -17.71 5.36
CA GLN A 868 17.41 -16.79 4.21
C GLN A 868 18.66 -15.89 4.23
N LEU A 869 19.19 -15.58 5.41
CA LEU A 869 20.45 -14.86 5.60
C LEU A 869 21.70 -15.73 5.39
N ASP A 870 21.53 -17.01 5.03
CA ASP A 870 22.60 -18.02 4.95
C ASP A 870 23.37 -18.22 6.27
N GLN A 871 22.73 -17.90 7.41
CA GLN A 871 23.28 -18.13 8.74
C GLN A 871 22.94 -19.53 9.23
N LEU A 872 23.39 -20.55 8.46
CA LEU A 872 22.94 -21.93 8.60
C LEU A 872 23.21 -22.54 9.99
N GLU A 873 24.36 -22.23 10.60
CA GLU A 873 24.69 -22.74 11.95
C GLU A 873 23.76 -22.18 13.03
N GLU A 874 23.46 -20.88 12.96
CA GLU A 874 22.55 -20.24 13.93
C GLU A 874 21.10 -20.66 13.68
N ALA A 875 20.68 -20.75 12.42
CA ALA A 875 19.36 -21.25 12.06
C ALA A 875 19.13 -22.65 12.63
N GLU A 876 20.13 -23.53 12.53
CA GLU A 876 20.03 -24.93 13.00
C GLU A 876 20.00 -25.00 14.52
N ALA A 877 20.85 -24.22 15.20
CA ALA A 877 20.81 -24.11 16.66
C ALA A 877 19.47 -23.57 17.18
N GLU A 878 18.82 -22.64 16.47
CA GLU A 878 17.50 -22.14 16.85
C GLU A 878 16.38 -23.13 16.50
N TYR A 879 16.52 -23.89 15.40
CA TYR A 879 15.60 -24.96 15.02
C TYR A 879 15.58 -26.10 16.05
N GLU A 880 16.74 -26.55 16.53
CA GLU A 880 16.85 -27.62 17.54
C GLU A 880 16.27 -27.22 18.90
N LYS A 881 16.24 -25.92 19.21
CA LYS A 881 15.65 -25.38 20.45
C LYS A 881 14.12 -25.25 20.38
N LEU A 882 13.51 -25.50 19.23
CA LEU A 882 12.06 -25.39 19.09
C LEU A 882 11.34 -26.40 19.99
N PRO A 883 10.25 -26.00 20.66
CA PRO A 883 9.44 -26.92 21.45
C PRO A 883 8.93 -28.11 20.62
N PRO A 884 8.75 -29.30 21.22
CA PRO A 884 8.24 -30.48 20.50
C PRO A 884 6.87 -30.27 19.82
N ALA A 885 6.07 -29.31 20.29
CA ALA A 885 4.79 -28.97 19.67
C ALA A 885 4.98 -28.24 18.33
N ASP A 886 5.98 -27.37 18.21
CA ASP A 886 6.30 -26.65 16.98
C ASP A 886 6.90 -27.61 15.93
N LEU A 887 7.73 -28.55 16.40
CA LEU A 887 8.34 -29.60 15.56
C LEU A 887 7.34 -30.65 15.07
N LYS A 888 6.04 -30.54 15.41
CA LYS A 888 4.96 -31.29 14.75
C LYS A 888 4.33 -30.53 13.60
N ASN A 889 4.62 -29.24 13.43
CA ASN A 889 4.10 -28.46 12.32
C ASN A 889 4.82 -28.89 11.02
N PRO A 890 4.09 -29.31 9.97
CA PRO A 890 4.69 -29.75 8.71
C PRO A 890 5.60 -28.71 8.06
N ALA A 891 5.25 -27.42 8.14
CA ALA A 891 6.03 -26.34 7.55
C ALA A 891 7.37 -26.13 8.29
N THR A 892 7.36 -26.24 9.62
CA THR A 892 8.57 -26.21 10.44
C THR A 892 9.48 -27.39 10.11
N LEU A 893 8.94 -28.60 10.04
CA LEU A 893 9.69 -29.80 9.65
C LEU A 893 10.31 -29.67 8.25
N ALA A 894 9.57 -29.14 7.28
CA ALA A 894 10.07 -28.90 5.93
C ALA A 894 11.22 -27.87 5.92
N LEU A 895 11.09 -26.76 6.66
CA LEU A 895 12.16 -25.77 6.83
C LEU A 895 13.44 -26.40 7.40
N GLY A 896 13.32 -27.26 8.42
CA GLY A 896 14.44 -28.00 8.97
C GLY A 896 15.10 -28.94 7.96
N GLY A 897 14.32 -29.55 7.05
CA GLY A 897 14.84 -30.37 5.95
C GLY A 897 15.60 -29.55 4.91
N TYR A 898 15.10 -28.37 4.53
CA TYR A 898 15.81 -27.45 3.65
C TYR A 898 17.12 -26.95 4.26
N LEU A 899 17.12 -26.67 5.56
CA LEU A 899 18.29 -26.25 6.31
C LEU A 899 19.38 -27.34 6.34
N ALA A 900 19.01 -28.58 6.66
CA ALA A 900 19.93 -29.71 6.61
C ALA A 900 20.49 -29.95 5.20
N ARG A 901 19.65 -29.80 4.16
CA ARG A 901 20.07 -29.93 2.76
C ARG A 901 21.09 -28.85 2.39
N ALA A 902 20.89 -27.61 2.82
CA ALA A 902 21.82 -26.50 2.58
C ALA A 902 23.16 -26.69 3.28
N GLN A 903 23.17 -27.31 4.47
CA GLN A 903 24.40 -27.71 5.18
C GLN A 903 25.12 -28.91 4.53
N GLY A 904 24.49 -29.57 3.55
CA GLY A 904 25.02 -30.75 2.87
C GLY A 904 24.74 -32.08 3.59
N ASP A 905 23.96 -32.06 4.67
CA ASP A 905 23.52 -33.27 5.38
C ASP A 905 22.23 -33.81 4.74
N ASN A 906 22.41 -34.57 3.65
CA ASN A 906 21.29 -35.12 2.89
C ASN A 906 20.51 -36.18 3.66
N ASP A 907 21.13 -36.91 4.59
CA ASP A 907 20.48 -37.96 5.38
C ASP A 907 19.52 -37.34 6.41
N LEU A 908 19.97 -36.27 7.07
CA LEU A 908 19.13 -35.49 7.98
C LEU A 908 18.01 -34.76 7.23
N ALA A 909 18.30 -34.21 6.05
CA ALA A 909 17.32 -33.58 5.18
C ALA A 909 16.21 -34.56 4.77
N VAL A 910 16.58 -35.77 4.35
CA VAL A 910 15.66 -36.87 4.05
C VAL A 910 14.75 -37.15 5.26
N THR A 911 15.33 -37.34 6.44
CA THR A 911 14.58 -37.66 7.66
C THR A 911 13.53 -36.59 7.99
N ARG A 912 13.91 -35.32 7.91
CA ARG A 912 13.01 -34.19 8.21
C ARG A 912 11.92 -34.01 7.16
N PHE A 913 12.25 -34.17 5.88
CA PHE A 913 11.28 -34.15 4.79
C PHE A 913 10.29 -35.33 4.86
N GLU A 914 10.77 -36.55 5.15
CA GLU A 914 9.92 -37.72 5.37
C GLU A 914 8.94 -37.44 6.54
N THR A 915 9.44 -36.93 7.67
CA THR A 915 8.60 -36.60 8.84
C THR A 915 7.56 -35.52 8.51
N SER A 916 7.92 -34.49 7.73
CA SER A 916 6.96 -33.47 7.27
C SER A 916 5.85 -34.08 6.39
N LEU A 917 6.21 -35.01 5.50
CA LEU A 917 5.27 -35.70 4.62
C LEU A 917 4.42 -36.75 5.36
N GLU A 918 4.88 -37.29 6.48
CA GLU A 918 4.06 -38.15 7.36
C GLU A 918 2.93 -37.34 8.01
N GLU A 919 3.21 -36.13 8.49
CA GLU A 919 2.20 -35.24 9.06
C GLU A 919 1.26 -34.65 7.99
N LYS A 920 1.82 -34.24 6.84
CA LYS A 920 1.05 -33.69 5.72
C LYS A 920 1.52 -34.29 4.37
N PRO A 921 0.87 -35.37 3.89
CA PRO A 921 1.29 -36.08 2.68
C PRO A 921 1.10 -35.32 1.36
N ASP A 922 0.23 -34.31 1.31
CA ASP A 922 -0.20 -33.57 0.10
C ASP A 922 0.69 -32.36 -0.24
N GLN A 923 1.99 -32.43 0.03
CA GLN A 923 2.95 -31.36 -0.29
C GLN A 923 3.75 -31.70 -1.56
N ALA A 924 3.20 -31.36 -2.74
CA ALA A 924 3.77 -31.75 -4.04
C ALA A 924 5.23 -31.28 -4.26
N ASN A 925 5.52 -30.01 -3.97
CA ASN A 925 6.88 -29.45 -4.11
C ASN A 925 7.88 -30.15 -3.18
N LEU A 926 7.45 -30.47 -1.95
CA LEU A 926 8.29 -31.17 -0.98
C LEU A 926 8.58 -32.62 -1.40
N GLN A 927 7.61 -33.31 -2.02
CA GLN A 927 7.83 -34.63 -2.61
C GLN A 927 8.85 -34.57 -3.77
N GLU A 928 8.79 -33.53 -4.60
CA GLU A 928 9.77 -33.29 -5.68
C GLU A 928 11.17 -33.02 -5.11
N ASP A 929 11.27 -32.12 -4.11
CA ASP A 929 12.52 -31.82 -3.42
C ASP A 929 13.11 -33.04 -2.71
N LEU A 930 12.28 -33.86 -2.06
CA LEU A 930 12.71 -35.10 -1.43
C LEU A 930 13.21 -36.11 -2.47
N ALA A 931 12.58 -36.22 -3.65
CA ALA A 931 13.07 -37.09 -4.71
C ALA A 931 14.50 -36.73 -5.16
N TYR A 932 14.80 -35.43 -5.31
CA TYR A 932 16.16 -34.96 -5.61
C TYR A 932 17.11 -35.11 -4.42
N THR A 933 16.61 -34.95 -3.19
CA THR A 933 17.42 -35.14 -1.98
C THR A 933 17.82 -36.62 -1.82
N TYR A 934 16.93 -37.57 -2.15
CA TYR A 934 17.29 -38.99 -2.24
C TYR A 934 18.36 -39.27 -3.29
N LEU A 935 18.35 -38.57 -4.45
CA LEU A 935 19.44 -38.70 -5.42
C LEU A 935 20.77 -38.25 -4.84
N ALA A 936 20.78 -37.14 -4.10
CA ALA A 936 21.97 -36.62 -3.43
C ALA A 936 22.45 -37.54 -2.28
N ALA A 937 21.52 -38.19 -1.56
CA ALA A 937 21.80 -39.21 -0.55
C ALA A 937 22.10 -40.61 -1.13
N PHE A 938 22.11 -40.76 -2.47
CA PHE A 938 22.30 -42.03 -3.18
C PHE A 938 21.22 -43.10 -2.94
N GLU A 939 20.04 -42.70 -2.46
CA GLU A 939 18.87 -43.55 -2.26
C GLU A 939 18.01 -43.68 -3.54
N ASN A 940 18.62 -44.15 -4.63
CA ASN A 940 18.02 -44.19 -5.97
C ASN A 940 16.64 -44.88 -6.05
N LYS A 941 16.38 -45.91 -5.23
CA LYS A 941 15.11 -46.63 -5.21
C LYS A 941 13.97 -45.74 -4.70
N LYS A 942 14.18 -45.06 -3.57
CA LYS A 942 13.19 -44.15 -3.00
C LYS A 942 12.98 -42.92 -3.90
N ALA A 943 14.04 -42.41 -4.53
CA ALA A 943 13.93 -41.37 -5.54
C ALA A 943 13.02 -41.80 -6.71
N ALA A 944 13.22 -43.02 -7.23
CA ALA A 944 12.40 -43.58 -8.31
C ALA A 944 10.93 -43.72 -7.91
N GLU A 945 10.64 -44.18 -6.69
CA GLU A 945 9.28 -44.29 -6.17
C GLU A 945 8.57 -42.93 -6.11
N LEU A 946 9.25 -41.88 -5.61
CA LEU A 946 8.68 -40.53 -5.59
C LEU A 946 8.49 -39.93 -6.98
N PHE A 947 9.46 -40.10 -7.90
CA PHE A 947 9.29 -39.66 -9.29
C PHE A 947 8.09 -40.36 -9.94
N ARG A 948 7.93 -41.67 -9.75
CA ARG A 948 6.76 -42.42 -10.24
C ARG A 948 5.46 -41.84 -9.69
N LYS A 949 5.37 -41.62 -8.36
CA LYS A 949 4.19 -41.04 -7.73
C LYS A 949 3.85 -39.65 -8.31
N ARG A 950 4.85 -38.80 -8.54
CA ARG A 950 4.65 -37.47 -9.14
C ARG A 950 4.22 -37.56 -10.60
N ILE A 951 4.79 -38.47 -11.39
CA ILE A 951 4.38 -38.74 -12.77
C ILE A 951 2.90 -39.16 -12.82
N ASP A 952 2.47 -40.08 -11.95
CA ASP A 952 1.08 -40.55 -11.89
C ASP A 952 0.10 -39.40 -11.61
N VAL A 953 0.45 -38.48 -10.71
CA VAL A 953 -0.37 -37.28 -10.40
C VAL A 953 -0.44 -36.32 -11.58
N LEU A 954 0.69 -36.08 -12.26
CA LEU A 954 0.76 -35.19 -13.43
C LEU A 954 -0.01 -35.73 -14.64
N HIS A 955 -0.24 -37.05 -14.74
CA HIS A 955 -1.09 -37.63 -15.79
C HIS A 955 -2.60 -37.47 -15.52
N GLN A 956 -3.02 -37.27 -14.26
CA GLN A 956 -4.43 -37.20 -13.89
C GLN A 956 -5.08 -35.83 -14.15
N HIS A 957 -4.30 -34.78 -14.40
CA HIS A 957 -4.76 -33.40 -14.53
C HIS A 957 -4.47 -32.83 -15.92
N GLN A 958 -5.21 -31.80 -16.32
CA GLN A 958 -4.95 -31.09 -17.58
C GLN A 958 -3.68 -30.25 -17.43
N ARG A 959 -2.58 -30.72 -18.02
CA ARG A 959 -1.25 -30.13 -17.86
C ARG A 959 -1.11 -28.82 -18.60
N ASP A 960 -0.49 -27.84 -17.94
CA ASP A 960 0.12 -26.71 -18.64
C ASP A 960 1.51 -27.09 -19.20
N ILE A 961 2.13 -26.13 -19.88
CA ILE A 961 3.45 -26.29 -20.52
C ILE A 961 4.57 -26.61 -19.50
N TYR A 962 4.51 -26.01 -18.30
CA TYR A 962 5.51 -26.22 -17.26
C TYR A 962 5.37 -27.60 -16.62
N GLU A 963 4.13 -28.04 -16.39
CA GLU A 963 3.82 -29.39 -15.93
C GLU A 963 4.20 -30.47 -16.97
N GLN A 964 4.07 -30.17 -18.26
CA GLN A 964 4.52 -31.04 -19.35
C GLN A 964 6.05 -31.19 -19.38
N ASP A 965 6.81 -30.10 -19.24
CA ASP A 965 8.27 -30.14 -19.14
C ASP A 965 8.73 -30.89 -17.86
N LYS A 966 8.08 -30.65 -16.71
CA LYS A 966 8.32 -31.41 -15.48
C LYS A 966 8.11 -32.91 -15.67
N LEU A 967 7.02 -33.30 -16.32
CA LEU A 967 6.70 -34.70 -16.60
C LEU A 967 7.82 -35.37 -17.41
N GLU A 968 8.27 -34.75 -18.51
CA GLU A 968 9.30 -35.32 -19.37
C GLU A 968 10.67 -35.43 -18.64
N ARG A 969 10.99 -34.46 -17.77
CA ARG A 969 12.19 -34.52 -16.91
C ARG A 969 12.10 -35.66 -15.88
N PHE A 970 10.96 -35.82 -15.21
CA PHE A 970 10.76 -36.90 -14.24
C PHE A 970 10.79 -38.26 -14.91
N GLN A 971 10.16 -38.42 -16.08
CA GLN A 971 10.21 -39.64 -16.88
C GLN A 971 11.65 -40.01 -17.27
N ARG A 972 12.46 -39.02 -17.67
CA ARG A 972 13.89 -39.22 -17.97
C ARG A 972 14.67 -39.65 -16.74
N GLN A 973 14.45 -39.02 -15.57
CA GLN A 973 15.10 -39.44 -14.32
C GLN A 973 14.68 -40.85 -13.92
N LEU A 974 13.38 -41.16 -13.99
CA LEU A 974 12.86 -42.48 -13.63
C LEU A 974 13.45 -43.58 -14.54
N ARG A 975 13.54 -43.33 -15.85
CA ARG A 975 14.21 -44.23 -16.80
C ARG A 975 15.68 -44.45 -16.45
N ILE A 976 16.40 -43.40 -16.08
CA ILE A 976 17.79 -43.49 -15.62
C ILE A 976 17.89 -44.36 -14.36
N LEU A 977 16.95 -44.26 -13.42
CA LEU A 977 17.04 -44.99 -12.14
C LEU A 977 16.62 -46.46 -12.25
N GLU A 978 15.59 -46.76 -13.06
CA GLU A 978 14.97 -48.09 -13.07
C GLU A 978 15.31 -48.97 -14.27
N ILE A 979 15.80 -48.38 -15.38
CA ILE A 979 16.18 -49.13 -16.58
C ILE A 979 17.71 -49.15 -16.66
N PRO A 980 18.39 -50.12 -16.01
CA PRO A 980 19.85 -50.14 -15.90
C PRO A 980 20.56 -50.53 -17.21
N ILE A 981 19.84 -50.95 -18.24
CA ILE A 981 20.41 -51.45 -19.50
C ILE A 981 20.07 -50.47 -20.61
N SER A 982 21.06 -50.12 -21.42
CA SER A 982 20.86 -49.42 -22.70
C SER A 982 21.43 -50.24 -23.85
N PHE A 983 20.68 -50.26 -24.95
CA PHE A 983 21.11 -50.83 -26.23
C PHE A 983 21.39 -49.68 -27.19
N LEU A 984 22.49 -49.79 -27.92
CA LEU A 984 22.81 -48.90 -29.03
C LEU A 984 23.18 -49.78 -30.20
N PHE A 985 22.34 -49.79 -31.23
CA PHE A 985 22.68 -50.40 -32.51
C PHE A 985 23.05 -49.30 -33.50
N PHE A 986 24.13 -49.56 -34.21
CA PHE A 986 24.78 -48.62 -35.08
C PHE A 986 25.13 -49.32 -36.39
N ASP A 987 24.74 -48.75 -37.53
CA ASP A 987 25.15 -49.32 -38.82
C ASP A 987 25.32 -48.24 -39.89
N GLY A 988 26.38 -48.36 -40.68
CA GLY A 988 26.79 -47.36 -41.66
C GLY A 988 27.21 -47.96 -42.99
N ALA A 989 26.83 -47.31 -44.09
CA ALA A 989 27.26 -47.66 -45.44
C ALA A 989 27.90 -46.45 -46.14
N SER A 990 28.95 -46.71 -46.92
CA SER A 990 29.71 -45.72 -47.66
C SER A 990 30.17 -46.32 -49.00
N PRO A 991 29.97 -45.62 -50.14
CA PRO A 991 30.42 -46.04 -51.46
C PRO A 991 31.89 -45.70 -51.73
N SER A 992 32.59 -45.08 -50.78
CA SER A 992 33.96 -44.62 -50.95
C SER A 992 34.96 -45.75 -50.75
N ARG A 993 35.94 -45.83 -51.67
CA ARG A 993 36.89 -46.95 -51.79
C ARG A 993 37.87 -46.99 -50.62
N GLN A 994 37.79 -47.98 -49.73
CA GLN A 994 38.80 -48.29 -48.71
C GLN A 994 39.64 -49.48 -49.16
N ASP A 995 40.97 -49.37 -49.16
CA ASP A 995 41.84 -50.53 -49.36
C ASP A 995 41.97 -51.27 -48.01
N GLU A 996 41.51 -52.52 -47.98
CA GLU A 996 41.22 -53.29 -46.76
C GLU A 996 42.47 -53.77 -46.01
N GLU A 997 43.65 -53.75 -46.65
CA GLU A 997 44.90 -54.33 -46.12
C GLU A 997 45.67 -53.40 -45.16
N GLU A 998 45.41 -52.09 -45.14
CA GLU A 998 46.23 -51.11 -44.38
C GLU A 998 45.80 -50.90 -42.91
N PHE A 999 44.71 -51.51 -42.44
CA PHE A 999 44.06 -51.14 -41.16
C PHE A 999 43.90 -52.29 -40.14
N ALA A 1000 44.73 -53.33 -40.24
CA ALA A 1000 44.72 -54.44 -39.30
C ALA A 1000 44.96 -53.95 -37.85
N GLY A 1001 43.97 -54.14 -36.97
CA GLY A 1001 44.10 -53.93 -35.52
C GLY A 1001 43.47 -52.67 -34.90
N ALA A 1002 42.90 -51.73 -35.68
CA ALA A 1002 42.23 -50.56 -35.09
C ALA A 1002 41.06 -50.00 -35.93
N ILE A 1003 39.88 -50.60 -35.80
CA ILE A 1003 38.59 -50.13 -36.37
C ILE A 1003 38.24 -48.68 -35.93
N LEU A 1004 38.90 -48.15 -34.89
CA LEU A 1004 38.64 -46.83 -34.33
C LEU A 1004 39.56 -45.72 -34.89
N GLY A 1005 40.44 -46.05 -35.84
CA GLY A 1005 41.52 -45.18 -36.30
C GLY A 1005 41.49 -44.84 -37.78
N ILE A 1006 40.37 -44.24 -38.25
CA ILE A 1006 40.14 -43.64 -39.59
C ILE A 1006 39.88 -44.63 -40.72
N PRO A 1007 39.01 -44.39 -41.74
CA PRO A 1007 38.21 -43.20 -42.13
C PRO A 1007 37.03 -42.79 -41.25
N SER A 1008 36.89 -41.48 -41.10
CA SER A 1008 35.75 -40.70 -40.60
C SER A 1008 34.37 -41.16 -41.13
N SER A 1009 34.35 -41.78 -42.31
CA SER A 1009 33.20 -42.27 -43.06
C SER A 1009 33.20 -43.78 -43.30
N SER A 1010 33.94 -44.53 -42.47
CA SER A 1010 34.00 -45.98 -42.61
C SER A 1010 32.62 -46.58 -42.45
N PRO A 1011 32.18 -47.44 -43.39
CA PRO A 1011 30.95 -48.16 -43.23
C PRO A 1011 31.21 -49.23 -42.17
N PHE A 1012 30.88 -48.94 -40.92
CA PHE A 1012 31.03 -49.89 -39.82
C PHE A 1012 29.70 -50.09 -39.12
N GLY A 1013 29.49 -51.28 -38.60
CA GLY A 1013 28.38 -51.59 -37.73
C GLY A 1013 28.89 -51.85 -36.32
N SER A 1014 28.06 -51.51 -35.33
CA SER A 1014 28.34 -51.76 -33.93
C SER A 1014 27.04 -52.03 -33.17
N LEU A 1015 27.07 -53.00 -32.29
CA LEU A 1015 26.02 -53.27 -31.32
C LEU A 1015 26.64 -53.14 -29.93
N GLU A 1016 26.22 -52.15 -29.16
CA GLU A 1016 26.64 -51.94 -27.77
C GLU A 1016 25.47 -52.22 -26.82
N VAL A 1017 25.79 -52.97 -25.76
CA VAL A 1017 24.97 -53.12 -24.57
C VAL A 1017 25.74 -52.51 -23.42
N ALA A 1018 25.16 -51.51 -22.76
CA ALA A 1018 25.71 -50.96 -21.53
C ALA A 1018 24.79 -51.31 -20.35
N TRP A 1019 25.37 -51.83 -19.28
CA TRP A 1019 24.69 -52.15 -18.04
C TRP A 1019 25.23 -51.28 -16.92
N ARG A 1020 24.33 -50.60 -16.20
CA ARG A 1020 24.61 -49.81 -15.01
C ARG A 1020 24.33 -50.68 -13.79
N PRO A 1021 25.35 -51.12 -13.05
CA PRO A 1021 25.14 -51.97 -11.89
C PRO A 1021 24.24 -51.27 -10.86
N PRO A 1022 23.31 -51.99 -10.20
CA PRO A 1022 22.55 -51.43 -9.10
C PRO A 1022 23.47 -50.83 -8.03
N VAL A 1023 23.02 -49.77 -7.35
CA VAL A 1023 23.74 -49.04 -6.27
C VAL A 1023 24.90 -48.15 -6.75
N ILE A 1024 25.84 -48.67 -7.55
CA ILE A 1024 27.05 -47.91 -7.96
C ILE A 1024 26.95 -47.33 -9.38
N GLY A 1025 26.02 -47.83 -10.20
CA GLY A 1025 25.92 -47.48 -11.62
C GLY A 1025 25.41 -46.07 -11.89
N TYR A 1026 24.69 -45.47 -10.94
CA TYR A 1026 24.26 -44.08 -11.00
C TYR A 1026 24.32 -43.45 -9.61
N GLN A 1027 25.03 -42.32 -9.49
CA GLN A 1027 25.15 -41.56 -8.25
C GLN A 1027 25.04 -40.07 -8.57
N ASN A 1028 23.82 -39.53 -8.49
CA ASN A 1028 23.50 -38.12 -8.73
C ASN A 1028 24.19 -37.53 -9.99
N GLY A 1029 24.02 -38.19 -11.14
CA GLY A 1029 24.61 -37.75 -12.41
C GLY A 1029 26.01 -38.31 -12.71
N ARG A 1030 26.70 -38.92 -11.74
CA ARG A 1030 27.87 -39.79 -11.99
C ARG A 1030 27.38 -41.16 -12.46
N VAL A 1031 28.07 -41.77 -13.42
CA VAL A 1031 27.60 -43.02 -14.04
C VAL A 1031 28.75 -44.01 -14.14
N PHE A 1032 28.50 -45.25 -13.74
CA PHE A 1032 29.40 -46.38 -13.94
C PHE A 1032 28.69 -47.46 -14.77
N GLU A 1033 29.31 -47.87 -15.87
CA GLU A 1033 28.74 -48.78 -16.85
C GLU A 1033 29.72 -49.94 -17.10
N ILE A 1034 29.18 -51.16 -17.18
CA ILE A 1034 29.85 -52.29 -17.83
C ILE A 1034 29.30 -52.35 -19.24
N ILE A 1035 30.18 -52.29 -20.23
CA ILE A 1035 29.79 -52.33 -21.63
C ILE A 1035 30.25 -53.64 -22.27
N ALA A 1036 29.41 -54.17 -23.17
CA ALA A 1036 29.77 -55.20 -24.13
C ALA A 1036 29.42 -54.68 -25.52
N ARG A 1037 30.37 -54.70 -26.44
CA ARG A 1037 30.20 -54.17 -27.78
C ARG A 1037 30.70 -55.17 -28.81
N ALA A 1038 29.91 -55.47 -29.83
CA ALA A 1038 30.37 -56.13 -31.04
C ALA A 1038 30.46 -55.09 -32.15
N GLN A 1039 31.53 -55.08 -32.93
CA GLN A 1039 31.72 -54.13 -34.03
C GLN A 1039 32.40 -54.80 -35.22
N TRP A 1040 32.14 -54.29 -36.43
CA TRP A 1040 32.66 -54.82 -37.69
C TRP A 1040 32.69 -53.70 -38.73
N LEU A 1041 33.50 -53.86 -39.78
CA LEU A 1041 33.38 -53.07 -41.01
C LEU A 1041 32.36 -53.73 -41.92
N ASN A 1042 31.72 -52.96 -42.78
CA ASN A 1042 30.78 -53.43 -43.78
C ASN A 1042 31.44 -53.50 -45.16
N GLN A 1043 31.02 -54.48 -45.96
CA GLN A 1043 31.41 -54.62 -47.35
C GLN A 1043 31.00 -53.40 -48.16
N ARG A 1044 31.83 -53.03 -49.15
CA ARG A 1044 31.61 -51.86 -50.03
C ARG A 1044 30.18 -51.77 -50.56
N TYR A 1045 29.63 -50.54 -50.55
CA TYR A 1045 28.27 -50.23 -51.01
C TYR A 1045 27.14 -50.97 -50.28
N SER A 1046 27.38 -51.53 -49.09
CA SER A 1046 26.38 -52.32 -48.37
C SER A 1046 26.46 -52.13 -46.85
N PHE A 1047 25.38 -52.52 -46.16
CA PHE A 1047 25.34 -52.69 -44.71
C PHE A 1047 25.70 -54.14 -44.30
N ARG A 1048 26.36 -54.91 -45.18
CA ARG A 1048 26.70 -56.31 -44.88
C ARG A 1048 28.01 -56.35 -44.12
N PRO A 1049 28.05 -56.95 -42.92
CA PRO A 1049 29.29 -57.14 -42.18
C PRO A 1049 30.34 -57.89 -42.99
N ASP A 1050 31.58 -57.43 -42.93
CA ASP A 1050 32.74 -58.18 -43.38
C ASP A 1050 33.18 -59.14 -42.25
N PRO A 1051 33.09 -60.48 -42.47
CA PRO A 1051 33.45 -61.47 -41.46
C PRO A 1051 34.89 -61.35 -40.95
N ASP A 1052 35.82 -60.83 -41.78
CA ASP A 1052 37.23 -60.73 -41.42
C ASP A 1052 37.52 -59.61 -40.40
N THR A 1053 36.56 -58.72 -40.18
CA THR A 1053 36.71 -57.51 -39.36
C THR A 1053 35.96 -57.56 -38.03
N TYR A 1054 35.28 -58.68 -37.74
CA TYR A 1054 34.46 -58.81 -36.55
C TYR A 1054 35.29 -58.69 -35.26
N GLN A 1055 34.87 -57.84 -34.33
CA GLN A 1055 35.56 -57.60 -33.06
C GLN A 1055 34.55 -57.54 -31.92
N THR A 1056 34.86 -58.23 -30.82
CA THR A 1056 34.08 -58.13 -29.58
C THR A 1056 34.87 -57.37 -28.52
N ILE A 1057 34.19 -56.55 -27.73
CA ILE A 1057 34.78 -55.66 -26.74
C ILE A 1057 33.98 -55.79 -25.45
N VAL A 1058 34.66 -55.89 -24.31
CA VAL A 1058 34.05 -55.81 -22.99
C VAL A 1058 34.83 -54.81 -22.16
N GLY A 1059 34.15 -53.86 -21.53
CA GLY A 1059 34.84 -52.78 -20.85
C GLY A 1059 34.08 -52.17 -19.68
N LEU A 1060 34.77 -51.34 -18.94
CA LEU A 1060 34.21 -50.49 -17.89
C LEU A 1060 34.26 -49.04 -18.37
N ARG A 1061 33.19 -48.29 -18.13
CA ARG A 1061 33.09 -46.86 -18.48
C ARG A 1061 32.60 -46.07 -17.27
N PHE A 1062 33.30 -45.00 -16.93
CA PHE A 1062 33.01 -44.16 -15.78
C PHE A 1062 32.87 -42.69 -16.17
N LYS A 1063 31.77 -42.06 -15.76
CA LYS A 1063 31.51 -40.62 -15.84
C LYS A 1063 31.71 -40.01 -14.44
N PRO A 1064 32.88 -39.41 -14.13
CA PRO A 1064 33.20 -38.93 -12.78
C PRO A 1064 32.46 -37.65 -12.36
N PHE A 1065 32.07 -36.81 -13.31
CA PHE A 1065 31.50 -35.50 -13.04
C PHE A 1065 29.98 -35.49 -13.27
N MET A 1066 29.25 -34.80 -12.41
CA MET A 1066 27.79 -34.71 -12.49
C MET A 1066 27.35 -33.92 -13.74
N THR A 1067 27.98 -32.78 -13.97
CA THR A 1067 27.60 -31.79 -14.98
C THR A 1067 28.28 -31.98 -16.34
N GLN A 1068 29.46 -32.59 -16.38
CA GLN A 1068 30.24 -32.78 -17.62
C GLN A 1068 30.06 -34.19 -18.17
N ASN A 1069 29.81 -34.32 -19.48
CA ASN A 1069 29.77 -35.64 -20.14
C ASN A 1069 31.17 -36.13 -20.55
N LEU A 1070 32.08 -36.11 -19.57
CA LEU A 1070 33.40 -36.72 -19.66
C LEU A 1070 33.30 -38.18 -19.19
N LYS A 1071 33.73 -39.12 -20.02
CA LYS A 1071 33.76 -40.55 -19.71
C LYS A 1071 35.18 -41.08 -19.84
N ILE A 1072 35.58 -41.95 -18.94
CA ILE A 1072 36.86 -42.65 -18.93
C ILE A 1072 36.55 -44.14 -19.07
N GLY A 1073 37.18 -44.82 -20.01
CA GLY A 1073 36.94 -46.22 -20.32
C GLY A 1073 38.21 -47.08 -20.25
N LEU A 1074 38.06 -48.32 -19.81
CA LEU A 1074 39.08 -49.36 -19.91
C LEU A 1074 38.43 -50.62 -20.49
N GLU A 1075 38.90 -51.06 -21.65
CA GLU A 1075 38.16 -51.98 -22.49
C GLU A 1075 39.06 -53.06 -23.07
N ARG A 1076 38.61 -54.31 -22.97
CA ARG A 1076 39.25 -55.49 -23.51
C ARG A 1076 38.67 -55.80 -24.87
N PHE A 1077 39.55 -55.86 -25.86
CA PHE A 1077 39.28 -56.23 -27.24
C PHE A 1077 39.59 -57.71 -27.41
N PHE A 1078 38.64 -58.46 -27.99
CA PHE A 1078 38.74 -59.88 -28.30
C PHE A 1078 38.68 -60.09 -29.80
N LYS A 1079 39.72 -60.76 -30.33
CA LYS A 1079 39.82 -61.12 -31.74
C LYS A 1079 38.61 -61.95 -32.18
N GLY A 1080 37.94 -61.51 -33.25
CA GLY A 1080 36.81 -62.23 -33.85
C GLY A 1080 37.01 -62.55 -35.33
N GLY A 1081 37.55 -61.62 -36.11
CA GLY A 1081 37.85 -61.75 -37.52
C GLY A 1081 39.34 -61.95 -37.81
N SER A 1082 39.69 -62.38 -39.02
CA SER A 1082 41.06 -62.76 -39.39
C SER A 1082 42.07 -61.60 -39.25
N ILE A 1083 41.64 -60.36 -39.53
CA ILE A 1083 42.48 -59.14 -39.49
C ILE A 1083 42.38 -58.34 -38.19
N THR A 1084 41.67 -58.89 -37.19
CA THR A 1084 41.55 -58.28 -35.86
C THR A 1084 42.50 -58.91 -34.84
N GLU A 1085 42.64 -58.29 -33.66
CA GLU A 1085 43.51 -58.77 -32.59
C GLU A 1085 42.93 -58.57 -31.18
N ASP A 1086 43.52 -59.29 -30.23
CA ASP A 1086 43.29 -59.12 -28.81
C ASP A 1086 44.09 -57.92 -28.29
N ASN A 1087 43.44 -56.93 -27.65
CA ASN A 1087 44.16 -55.78 -27.09
C ASN A 1087 43.44 -55.15 -25.87
N TRP A 1088 44.07 -54.20 -25.20
CA TRP A 1088 43.48 -53.40 -24.12
C TRP A 1088 43.51 -51.93 -24.50
N LEU A 1089 42.36 -51.27 -24.45
CA LEU A 1089 42.19 -49.85 -24.75
C LEU A 1089 41.84 -49.07 -23.48
N GLY A 1090 42.64 -48.08 -23.15
CA GLY A 1090 42.23 -46.99 -22.26
C GLY A 1090 41.77 -45.81 -23.10
N ARG A 1091 40.60 -45.24 -22.78
CA ARG A 1091 40.03 -44.14 -23.54
C ARG A 1091 39.42 -43.05 -22.67
N VAL A 1092 39.45 -41.82 -23.19
CA VAL A 1092 38.78 -40.66 -22.61
C VAL A 1092 37.89 -40.07 -23.69
N LEU A 1093 36.64 -39.83 -23.34
CA LEU A 1093 35.62 -39.32 -24.25
C LEU A 1093 34.98 -38.10 -23.60
N TRP A 1094 34.81 -37.03 -24.36
CA TRP A 1094 34.07 -35.86 -23.94
C TRP A 1094 33.07 -35.49 -25.02
N SER A 1095 31.87 -35.12 -24.61
CA SER A 1095 30.86 -34.67 -25.56
C SER A 1095 29.98 -33.56 -25.00
N PHE A 1096 29.48 -32.74 -25.91
CA PHE A 1096 28.52 -31.69 -25.67
C PHE A 1096 27.56 -31.64 -26.84
N THR A 1097 26.27 -31.74 -26.58
CA THR A 1097 25.25 -31.64 -27.62
C THR A 1097 24.13 -30.74 -27.13
N ARG A 1098 23.75 -29.76 -27.96
CA ARG A 1098 22.60 -28.89 -27.77
C ARG A 1098 21.76 -28.89 -29.04
N GLY A 1099 20.44 -28.86 -28.86
CA GLY A 1099 19.51 -28.74 -29.98
C GLY A 1099 19.30 -30.03 -30.77
N ASN A 1100 19.42 -31.21 -30.15
CA ASN A 1100 19.14 -32.52 -30.76
C ASN A 1100 18.33 -33.43 -29.82
N ASP A 1101 17.49 -32.83 -28.97
CA ASP A 1101 16.66 -33.52 -27.99
C ASP A 1101 15.17 -33.26 -28.31
N PHE A 1102 14.28 -34.18 -27.92
CA PHE A 1102 12.84 -34.04 -28.13
C PHE A 1102 12.17 -33.11 -27.12
N LEU A 1103 12.85 -32.75 -26.02
CA LEU A 1103 12.35 -31.81 -25.01
C LEU A 1103 12.05 -30.45 -25.65
N PRO A 1104 10.78 -29.97 -25.73
CA PRO A 1104 10.43 -28.68 -26.31
C PRO A 1104 11.16 -27.54 -25.62
N LEU A 1105 11.91 -26.75 -26.39
CA LEU A 1105 12.24 -25.40 -25.97
C LEU A 1105 10.98 -24.57 -26.14
N TYR A 1106 10.56 -23.88 -25.10
CA TYR A 1106 9.43 -22.97 -25.18
C TYR A 1106 9.96 -21.56 -25.42
N ASP A 1107 9.29 -20.85 -26.31
CA ASP A 1107 9.51 -19.43 -26.47
C ASP A 1107 8.98 -18.77 -25.20
N PHE A 1108 9.92 -18.23 -24.44
CA PHE A 1108 9.66 -17.68 -23.12
C PHE A 1108 8.67 -16.51 -23.11
N TYR A 1109 8.43 -15.89 -24.27
CA TYR A 1109 7.57 -14.71 -24.47
C TYR A 1109 6.13 -15.12 -24.80
N SER A 1110 5.96 -16.20 -25.54
CA SER A 1110 4.66 -16.69 -26.03
C SER A 1110 4.16 -17.93 -25.30
N GLY A 1111 5.05 -18.66 -24.60
CA GLY A 1111 4.77 -19.99 -24.09
C GLY A 1111 4.65 -21.05 -25.19
N GLU A 1112 4.79 -20.67 -26.46
CA GLU A 1112 4.64 -21.59 -27.59
C GLU A 1112 5.93 -22.42 -27.78
N PRO A 1113 5.83 -23.68 -28.20
CA PRO A 1113 7.00 -24.49 -28.53
C PRO A 1113 7.80 -23.87 -29.68
N ILE A 1114 9.12 -23.85 -29.54
CA ILE A 1114 10.06 -23.39 -30.55
C ILE A 1114 10.26 -24.50 -31.58
N ASP A 1115 9.75 -24.27 -32.80
CA ASP A 1115 9.85 -25.22 -33.91
C ASP A 1115 11.26 -25.33 -34.51
N LYS A 1116 12.16 -24.39 -34.19
CA LYS A 1116 13.55 -24.37 -34.70
C LYS A 1116 14.58 -23.99 -33.64
N GLU A 1117 15.62 -24.79 -33.46
CA GLU A 1117 16.68 -24.51 -32.47
C GLU A 1117 18.10 -24.75 -33.03
N PRO A 1118 19.12 -24.00 -32.60
CA PRO A 1118 20.50 -24.23 -33.02
C PRO A 1118 20.97 -25.63 -32.62
N TYR A 1119 21.48 -26.40 -33.58
CA TYR A 1119 22.07 -27.71 -33.37
C TYR A 1119 23.59 -27.60 -33.30
N ILE A 1120 24.16 -27.90 -32.14
CA ILE A 1120 25.61 -27.94 -31.93
C ILE A 1120 25.94 -29.28 -31.30
N SER A 1121 26.85 -30.02 -31.91
CA SER A 1121 27.37 -31.26 -31.34
C SER A 1121 28.89 -31.27 -31.44
N LEU A 1122 29.54 -31.48 -30.31
CA LEU A 1122 30.98 -31.67 -30.21
C LEU A 1122 31.22 -33.01 -29.53
N TYR A 1123 32.01 -33.86 -30.16
CA TYR A 1123 32.44 -35.13 -29.62
C TYR A 1123 33.95 -35.26 -29.81
N LEU A 1124 34.67 -35.59 -28.74
CA LEU A 1124 36.12 -35.79 -28.74
C LEU A 1124 36.43 -37.11 -28.03
N GLU A 1125 37.28 -37.91 -28.64
CA GLU A 1125 37.75 -39.19 -28.11
C GLU A 1125 39.26 -39.31 -28.32
N GLY A 1126 39.95 -39.71 -27.26
CA GLY A 1126 41.36 -40.06 -27.28
C GLY A 1126 41.55 -41.42 -26.64
N GLY A 1127 42.32 -42.30 -27.28
CA GLY A 1127 42.51 -43.66 -26.83
C GLY A 1127 43.94 -44.15 -27.02
N ARG A 1128 44.34 -45.15 -26.23
CA ARG A 1128 45.61 -45.84 -26.42
C ARG A 1128 45.48 -47.33 -26.13
N PHE A 1129 45.99 -48.13 -27.04
CA PHE A 1129 46.18 -49.56 -26.86
C PHE A 1129 47.50 -49.86 -26.14
N PHE A 1130 47.50 -50.90 -25.29
CA PHE A 1130 48.63 -51.16 -24.38
C PHE A 1130 49.25 -52.56 -24.46
N GLU A 1131 48.59 -53.56 -25.05
CA GLU A 1131 49.04 -54.96 -24.99
C GLU A 1131 49.79 -55.41 -26.26
N LYS A 1132 49.08 -55.47 -27.40
CA LYS A 1132 49.64 -55.89 -28.69
C LYS A 1132 50.13 -54.66 -29.45
N GLU A 1133 49.56 -54.34 -30.61
CA GLU A 1133 49.93 -53.13 -31.33
C GLU A 1133 49.56 -51.90 -30.47
N LYS A 1134 50.55 -51.07 -30.14
CA LYS A 1134 50.40 -49.96 -29.19
C LYS A 1134 49.92 -48.68 -29.87
N THR A 1135 48.77 -48.81 -30.50
CA THR A 1135 48.13 -47.76 -31.28
C THR A 1135 47.60 -46.62 -30.39
N ILE A 1136 47.88 -45.38 -30.76
CA ILE A 1136 47.22 -44.17 -30.24
C ILE A 1136 46.11 -43.78 -31.22
N LEU A 1137 44.95 -43.45 -30.67
CA LEU A 1137 43.74 -43.09 -31.40
C LEU A 1137 43.30 -41.67 -31.04
N PHE A 1138 42.82 -40.95 -32.04
CA PHE A 1138 42.09 -39.70 -31.88
C PHE A 1138 40.88 -39.68 -32.80
N TYR A 1139 39.76 -39.19 -32.28
CA TYR A 1139 38.57 -38.91 -33.07
C TYR A 1139 37.88 -37.65 -32.55
N GLY A 1140 37.50 -36.77 -33.45
CA GLY A 1140 36.74 -35.55 -33.16
C GLY A 1140 35.66 -35.36 -34.20
N ASP A 1141 34.43 -35.11 -33.75
CA ASP A 1141 33.26 -34.84 -34.59
C ASP A 1141 32.61 -33.53 -34.12
N GLY A 1142 32.67 -32.52 -34.98
CA GLY A 1142 32.04 -31.23 -34.78
C GLY A 1142 30.91 -31.03 -35.78
N ARG A 1143 29.71 -30.78 -35.28
CA ARG A 1143 28.50 -30.53 -36.08
C ARG A 1143 27.86 -29.21 -35.69
N LEU A 1144 27.43 -28.49 -36.73
CA LEU A 1144 26.78 -27.20 -36.63
C LEU A 1144 25.59 -27.16 -37.59
N GLY A 1145 24.40 -26.90 -37.07
CA GLY A 1145 23.21 -26.79 -37.87
C GLY A 1145 22.04 -26.16 -37.15
N TYR A 1146 20.84 -26.48 -37.62
CA TYR A 1146 19.58 -26.17 -36.96
C TYR A 1146 18.73 -27.43 -36.91
N THR A 1147 17.96 -27.61 -35.85
CA THR A 1147 16.97 -28.68 -35.71
C THR A 1147 15.59 -28.10 -35.89
N PHE A 1148 14.78 -28.76 -36.70
CA PHE A 1148 13.39 -28.46 -36.98
C PHE A 1148 12.52 -29.56 -36.39
N ARG A 1149 11.53 -29.19 -35.59
CA ARG A 1149 10.53 -30.13 -35.08
C ARG A 1149 9.42 -30.27 -36.11
N LEU A 1150 9.37 -31.41 -36.79
CA LEU A 1150 8.40 -31.66 -37.86
C LEU A 1150 7.08 -32.22 -37.31
N ASP A 1151 7.17 -32.94 -36.18
CA ASP A 1151 6.06 -33.57 -35.44
C ASP A 1151 6.54 -33.78 -33.99
N PRO A 1152 5.65 -33.93 -32.99
CA PRO A 1152 6.06 -34.30 -31.64
C PRO A 1152 7.03 -35.48 -31.58
N ASN A 1153 6.97 -36.41 -32.53
CA ASN A 1153 7.84 -37.60 -32.57
C ASN A 1153 8.94 -37.57 -33.64
N LEU A 1154 9.11 -36.46 -34.36
CA LEU A 1154 10.04 -36.38 -35.49
C LEU A 1154 10.77 -35.04 -35.55
N ILE A 1155 12.10 -35.08 -35.50
CA ILE A 1155 12.96 -33.91 -35.67
C ILE A 1155 13.92 -34.10 -36.85
N LEU A 1156 14.19 -33.03 -37.58
CA LEU A 1156 15.09 -32.97 -38.72
C LEU A 1156 16.19 -31.93 -38.44
N SER A 1157 17.44 -32.34 -38.51
CA SER A 1157 18.60 -31.52 -38.20
C SER A 1157 19.57 -31.49 -39.38
N PRO A 1158 19.44 -30.57 -40.34
CA PRO A 1158 20.50 -30.28 -41.31
C PRO A 1158 21.71 -29.64 -40.61
N PHE A 1159 22.92 -30.10 -40.94
CA PHE A 1159 24.17 -29.60 -40.34
C PHE A 1159 25.34 -29.59 -41.32
N ALA A 1160 26.26 -28.66 -41.13
CA ALA A 1160 27.64 -28.78 -41.59
C ALA A 1160 28.44 -29.57 -40.54
N TYR A 1161 29.41 -30.36 -40.98
CA TYR A 1161 30.26 -31.12 -40.08
C TYR A 1161 31.73 -31.08 -40.48
N SER A 1162 32.58 -31.31 -39.48
CA SER A 1162 34.00 -31.56 -39.64
C SER A 1162 34.39 -32.71 -38.71
N ILE A 1163 35.03 -33.73 -39.26
CA ILE A 1163 35.54 -34.88 -38.52
C ILE A 1163 37.06 -34.93 -38.70
N GLY A 1164 37.77 -34.91 -37.59
CA GLY A 1164 39.21 -35.17 -37.55
C GLY A 1164 39.46 -36.50 -36.88
N SER A 1165 40.29 -37.34 -37.45
CA SER A 1165 40.64 -38.62 -36.83
C SER A 1165 42.12 -38.91 -37.02
N GLY A 1166 42.68 -39.78 -36.17
CA GLY A 1166 44.11 -40.04 -36.06
C GLY A 1166 44.39 -41.46 -35.59
N ASN A 1167 45.36 -42.13 -36.20
CA ASN A 1167 45.85 -43.45 -35.81
C ASN A 1167 47.38 -43.50 -35.94
N TRP A 1168 48.07 -43.76 -34.84
CA TRP A 1168 49.53 -43.81 -34.80
C TRP A 1168 50.02 -45.07 -34.10
N ASN A 1169 50.74 -45.92 -34.82
CA ASN A 1169 51.33 -47.15 -34.31
C ASN A 1169 52.72 -47.42 -34.93
N SER A 1170 53.27 -48.63 -34.79
CA SER A 1170 54.63 -48.94 -35.28
C SER A 1170 54.73 -49.16 -36.79
N GLN A 1171 53.60 -49.36 -37.48
CA GLN A 1171 53.51 -49.67 -38.91
C GLN A 1171 52.80 -48.58 -39.72
N THR A 1172 52.02 -47.73 -39.06
CA THR A 1172 51.09 -46.80 -39.70
C THR A 1172 50.94 -45.52 -38.87
N SER A 1173 51.22 -44.38 -39.48
CA SER A 1173 50.79 -43.06 -39.03
C SER A 1173 49.80 -42.49 -40.03
N ALA A 1174 48.51 -42.56 -39.70
CA ALA A 1174 47.41 -42.12 -40.54
C ALA A 1174 46.61 -41.00 -39.88
N VAL A 1175 46.31 -39.95 -40.64
CA VAL A 1175 45.43 -38.84 -40.24
C VAL A 1175 44.45 -38.58 -41.37
N ALA A 1176 43.18 -38.40 -41.04
CA ALA A 1176 42.19 -37.93 -41.98
C ALA A 1176 41.31 -36.86 -41.40
N ILE A 1177 40.98 -35.95 -42.29
CA ILE A 1177 40.09 -34.83 -42.04
C ILE A 1177 39.01 -34.91 -43.10
N GLU A 1178 37.77 -34.98 -42.64
CA GLU A 1178 36.57 -34.94 -43.46
C GLU A 1178 35.79 -33.66 -43.13
N ALA A 1179 35.30 -32.97 -44.14
CA ALA A 1179 34.35 -31.89 -43.97
C ALA A 1179 33.25 -31.98 -45.02
N GLY A 1180 32.02 -31.63 -44.64
CA GLY A 1180 30.88 -31.78 -45.52
C GLY A 1180 29.57 -31.24 -44.96
N LEU A 1181 28.49 -31.63 -45.62
CA LEU A 1181 27.12 -31.36 -45.23
C LEU A 1181 26.38 -32.66 -44.94
N GLY A 1182 25.54 -32.66 -43.92
CA GLY A 1182 24.69 -33.79 -43.57
C GLY A 1182 23.33 -33.35 -43.08
N ALA A 1183 22.45 -34.32 -42.91
CA ALA A 1183 21.16 -34.11 -42.27
C ALA A 1183 20.82 -35.34 -41.43
N SER A 1184 20.39 -35.11 -40.19
CA SER A 1184 19.86 -36.13 -39.29
C SER A 1184 18.35 -36.07 -39.23
N LEU A 1185 17.69 -37.21 -39.39
CA LEU A 1185 16.28 -37.39 -39.16
C LEU A 1185 16.14 -38.32 -37.95
N LYS A 1186 15.65 -37.77 -36.85
CA LYS A 1186 15.49 -38.48 -35.59
C LYS A 1186 14.01 -38.64 -35.27
N TRP A 1187 13.62 -39.88 -35.04
CA TRP A 1187 12.27 -40.30 -34.72
C TRP A 1187 12.25 -40.95 -33.35
N ARG A 1188 11.25 -40.65 -32.53
CA ARG A 1188 10.99 -41.36 -31.27
C ARG A 1188 9.79 -42.28 -31.39
N GLY A 1189 9.92 -43.46 -30.80
CA GLY A 1189 8.92 -44.51 -30.78
C GLY A 1189 8.77 -45.13 -29.39
N TRP A 1190 7.71 -45.93 -29.22
CA TRP A 1190 7.36 -46.61 -27.96
C TRP A 1190 7.43 -45.68 -26.74
N TYR A 1191 6.48 -44.76 -26.68
CA TYR A 1191 6.22 -43.94 -25.49
C TYR A 1191 5.53 -44.79 -24.42
N THR A 1192 5.96 -44.63 -23.17
CA THR A 1192 5.25 -45.15 -22.01
C THR A 1192 4.93 -44.02 -21.06
N GLU A 1193 3.77 -44.08 -20.40
CA GLU A 1193 3.36 -43.07 -19.42
C GLU A 1193 4.37 -42.96 -18.25
N ALA A 1194 5.01 -44.06 -17.87
CA ALA A 1194 5.99 -44.07 -16.78
C ALA A 1194 7.39 -43.56 -17.19
N TYR A 1195 7.93 -43.98 -18.33
CA TYR A 1195 9.35 -43.76 -18.68
C TYR A 1195 9.56 -42.77 -19.83
N GLY A 1196 8.49 -42.25 -20.40
CA GLY A 1196 8.54 -41.47 -21.63
C GLY A 1196 9.05 -42.32 -22.79
N ASP A 1197 9.95 -41.74 -23.59
CA ASP A 1197 10.51 -42.38 -24.80
C ASP A 1197 11.48 -43.52 -24.48
N LEU A 1198 11.20 -44.72 -25.02
CA LEU A 1198 12.07 -45.90 -24.86
C LEU A 1198 12.85 -46.26 -26.13
N LEU A 1199 12.40 -45.79 -27.29
CA LEU A 1199 13.05 -46.05 -28.58
C LEU A 1199 13.34 -44.74 -29.32
N GLN A 1200 14.56 -44.63 -29.83
CA GLN A 1200 14.98 -43.51 -30.67
C GLN A 1200 15.67 -44.04 -31.92
N LEU A 1201 15.10 -43.78 -33.09
CA LEU A 1201 15.74 -44.04 -34.37
C LEU A 1201 16.34 -42.75 -34.89
N GLU A 1202 17.61 -42.73 -35.25
CA GLU A 1202 18.25 -41.60 -35.90
C GLU A 1202 18.90 -42.05 -37.20
N VAL A 1203 18.42 -41.54 -38.33
CA VAL A 1203 19.03 -41.80 -39.65
C VAL A 1203 19.64 -40.51 -40.12
N PHE A 1204 20.93 -40.52 -40.44
CA PHE A 1204 21.57 -39.36 -41.02
C PHE A 1204 22.40 -39.69 -42.24
N GLY A 1205 22.30 -38.83 -43.25
CA GLY A 1205 23.08 -38.88 -44.47
C GLY A 1205 24.12 -37.77 -44.48
N ARG A 1206 25.29 -38.03 -45.05
CA ARG A 1206 26.36 -37.04 -45.22
C ARG A 1206 26.99 -37.11 -46.59
N VAL A 1207 27.42 -35.95 -47.07
CA VAL A 1207 28.23 -35.79 -48.28
C VAL A 1207 29.41 -34.89 -47.91
N GLY A 1208 30.63 -35.37 -48.13
CA GLY A 1208 31.83 -34.65 -47.71
C GLY A 1208 33.03 -34.92 -48.58
N HIS A 1209 34.13 -34.25 -48.28
CA HIS A 1209 35.43 -34.48 -48.88
C HIS A 1209 36.41 -34.86 -47.76
N GLU A 1210 37.12 -35.96 -47.95
CA GLU A 1210 38.14 -36.44 -47.03
C GLU A 1210 39.51 -36.35 -47.67
N VAL A 1211 40.46 -35.87 -46.87
CA VAL A 1211 41.89 -35.98 -47.12
C VAL A 1211 42.45 -36.98 -46.14
N LEU A 1212 43.04 -38.06 -46.65
CA LEU A 1212 43.71 -39.09 -45.88
C LEU A 1212 45.21 -39.00 -46.16
N ASN A 1213 45.98 -38.79 -45.11
CA ASN A 1213 47.43 -38.76 -45.15
C ASN A 1213 47.98 -39.96 -44.38
N THR A 1214 48.85 -40.72 -45.03
CA THR A 1214 49.55 -41.89 -44.51
C THR A 1214 51.06 -41.70 -44.70
N ASP A 1215 51.89 -42.52 -44.06
CA ASP A 1215 53.35 -42.43 -44.20
C ASP A 1215 53.85 -42.51 -45.66
N ASP A 1216 53.10 -43.21 -46.53
CA ASP A 1216 53.49 -43.50 -47.91
C ASP A 1216 52.73 -42.69 -48.98
N SER A 1217 51.58 -42.10 -48.65
CA SER A 1217 50.75 -41.39 -49.62
C SER A 1217 49.73 -40.41 -49.03
N GLU A 1218 49.40 -39.37 -49.80
CA GLU A 1218 48.25 -38.49 -49.56
C GLU A 1218 47.17 -38.78 -50.61
N THR A 1219 45.96 -39.12 -50.15
CA THR A 1219 44.81 -39.40 -51.02
C THR A 1219 43.64 -38.50 -50.64
N SER A 1220 42.83 -38.12 -51.64
CA SER A 1220 41.61 -37.35 -51.41
C SER A 1220 40.43 -37.97 -52.15
N ARG A 1221 39.24 -37.93 -51.54
CA ARG A 1221 38.03 -38.53 -52.09
C ARG A 1221 36.75 -37.85 -51.62
N VAL A 1222 35.73 -37.94 -52.47
CA VAL A 1222 34.36 -37.58 -52.09
C VAL A 1222 33.74 -38.74 -51.31
N LEU A 1223 33.05 -38.41 -50.24
CA LEU A 1223 32.37 -39.32 -49.35
C LEU A 1223 30.87 -39.15 -49.46
N LEU A 1224 30.16 -40.28 -49.51
CA LEU A 1224 28.73 -40.34 -49.26
C LEU A 1224 28.54 -41.31 -48.11
N GLY A 1225 27.94 -40.89 -47.02
CA GLY A 1225 27.67 -41.76 -45.88
C GLY A 1225 26.18 -41.84 -45.64
N LEU A 1226 25.66 -43.04 -45.41
CA LEU A 1226 24.35 -43.23 -44.80
C LEU A 1226 24.56 -43.98 -43.49
N GLN A 1227 23.97 -43.45 -42.41
CA GLN A 1227 24.18 -43.93 -41.07
C GLN A 1227 22.84 -44.06 -40.35
N ALA A 1228 22.63 -45.16 -39.64
CA ALA A 1228 21.46 -45.39 -38.80
C ALA A 1228 21.90 -45.74 -37.38
N ASN A 1229 21.35 -45.02 -36.40
CA ASN A 1229 21.48 -45.29 -34.97
C ASN A 1229 20.10 -45.70 -34.43
N PHE A 1230 20.07 -46.70 -33.57
CA PHE A 1230 18.87 -47.22 -32.90
C PHE A 1230 19.11 -47.36 -31.39
#